data_AF-A0A538QS50-F1
#
_entry.id   AF-A0A538QS50-F1
#
_cell.length_a   1.000
_cell.length_b   1.000
_cell.length_c   1.000
_cell.angle_alpha   90.00
_cell.angle_beta   90.00
_cell.angle_gamma   90.00
#
_symmetry.space_group_name_H-M   'P 1'
#
loop_
_entity.id
_entity.type
_entity.pdbx_description
1 polymer ?
#
loop_
_entity_poly.entity_id
_entity_poly.type
_entity_poly.pdbx_seq_one_letter_code
_entity_poly.pdbx_strand_id
1 'polypeptide(L)'
;MPAAVIAGALSLDDGARIVCLRSRLIHRLPTTGGMASIALPLADVEQRLAASPRLSVAVVNGTAATVIAGERDELERFVAGLEADGVACRRIKVDRAGHSPEMDSLLPEIRAGLVALSPRPTTVPFHSTVLGRLAAGPELDARYWADNLRRPVRLDLALGAIQLDDATVFLELAAHPVLTAPLAASGCEAVVPSLRKDSDAASELRLAAATLHAHGCKLDLPAVFEGTGARLVELPTYAFQRRPYWLAAPDDRRPGAVPATAGARAPEAPDAGVLAQLTDLPDAERRARLLAVVREETAAVLRLPAGDADALGRPFLDLGLDSIMAIDLRRQLQRRTGLKVPAGIFFAQPTIGQLAAWLSAQLASAPAAEPAVAPGPRRTTPWIEQRTPNPSARLRLLCYPHSGGSASTFRGWHAALPRSIEVCPIQPPGRWSRYQEPAPRTVDEAARGLVAGLDGMLDAPFALLGHSLGASVMFEAARLLEAAGGPRPLGLVVAGRNAPQRSSFLAAHRHAIETARDEDLVTLIGQLYGADRVRGTDDPALQAVFMDGLRADLRATARYEYRPGPPLGCALWAFGGLGDAMIPAADVEAWRSHTSGAFAWAMLPGDHYFLHDARSGFLPRLGEALETLIATFAAPAAPTTHAAAAVTRG
;
A
#
# COMPACT_ATOMS: atom_id res chain seq x y z
N MET A 1 -14.42 18.58 -19.45
CA MET A 1 -14.23 19.80 -20.24
C MET A 1 -13.06 20.63 -19.71
N PRO A 2 -13.03 21.13 -18.44
CA PRO A 2 -11.91 21.96 -17.97
C PRO A 2 -10.54 21.29 -18.11
N ALA A 3 -10.46 19.98 -17.80
CA ALA A 3 -9.25 19.19 -18.00
C ALA A 3 -8.74 19.19 -19.46
N ALA A 4 -9.63 19.24 -20.46
CA ALA A 4 -9.23 19.27 -21.87
C ALA A 4 -8.72 20.66 -22.29
N VAL A 5 -9.20 21.73 -21.66
CA VAL A 5 -8.66 23.08 -21.83
C VAL A 5 -7.28 23.18 -21.18
N ILE A 6 -7.14 22.71 -19.94
CA ILE A 6 -5.86 22.70 -19.21
C ILE A 6 -4.80 21.86 -19.95
N ALA A 7 -5.20 20.71 -20.51
CA ALA A 7 -4.32 19.88 -21.32
C ALA A 7 -3.98 20.47 -22.69
N GLY A 8 -4.51 21.64 -23.05
CA GLY A 8 -4.27 22.32 -24.33
C GLY A 8 -5.09 21.79 -25.51
N ALA A 9 -5.86 20.72 -25.32
CA ALA A 9 -6.65 20.09 -26.38
C ALA A 9 -7.78 21.00 -26.87
N LEU A 10 -8.32 21.86 -26.03
CA LEU A 10 -9.36 22.82 -26.38
C LEU A 10 -8.95 24.26 -26.02
N SER A 11 -9.46 25.23 -26.76
CA SER A 11 -9.40 26.63 -26.36
C SER A 11 -10.35 26.90 -25.19
N LEU A 12 -10.17 28.03 -24.49
CA LEU A 12 -11.11 28.47 -23.45
C LEU A 12 -12.52 28.69 -24.04
N ASP A 13 -12.61 29.28 -25.23
CA ASP A 13 -13.87 29.54 -25.93
C ASP A 13 -14.59 28.25 -26.30
N ASP A 14 -13.86 27.24 -26.80
CA ASP A 14 -14.41 25.92 -27.09
C ASP A 14 -14.91 25.23 -25.81
N GLY A 15 -14.12 25.30 -24.73
CA GLY A 15 -14.52 24.80 -23.42
C GLY A 15 -15.81 25.44 -22.91
N ALA A 16 -15.89 26.78 -23.00
CA ALA A 16 -17.06 27.56 -22.63
C ALA A 16 -18.28 27.19 -23.50
N ARG A 17 -18.10 27.04 -24.81
CA ARG A 17 -19.15 26.63 -25.75
C ARG A 17 -19.74 25.27 -25.37
N ILE A 18 -18.90 24.29 -25.02
CA ILE A 18 -19.34 22.96 -24.59
C ILE A 18 -20.20 23.05 -23.31
N VAL A 19 -19.72 23.71 -22.26
CA VAL A 19 -20.45 23.76 -20.98
C VAL A 19 -21.74 24.56 -21.08
N CYS A 20 -21.72 25.70 -21.78
CA CYS A 20 -22.91 26.52 -21.96
C CYS A 20 -23.97 25.80 -22.79
N LEU A 21 -23.59 25.18 -23.91
CA LEU A 21 -24.53 24.43 -24.75
C LEU A 21 -25.11 23.24 -23.97
N ARG A 22 -24.24 22.43 -23.34
CA ARG A 22 -24.67 21.28 -22.53
C ARG A 22 -25.64 21.69 -21.43
N SER A 23 -25.30 22.71 -20.64
CA SER A 23 -26.15 23.21 -19.57
C SER A 23 -27.51 23.67 -20.10
N ARG A 24 -27.52 24.48 -21.18
CA ARG A 24 -28.75 24.99 -21.79
C ARG A 24 -29.67 23.88 -22.28
N LEU A 25 -29.12 22.83 -22.90
CA LEU A 25 -29.90 21.71 -23.41
C LEU A 25 -30.44 20.82 -22.29
N ILE A 26 -29.61 20.51 -21.28
CA ILE A 26 -30.03 19.73 -20.10
C ILE A 26 -31.18 20.42 -19.36
N HIS A 27 -31.17 21.75 -19.24
CA HIS A 27 -32.25 22.49 -18.58
C HIS A 27 -33.62 22.35 -19.25
N ARG A 28 -33.68 21.95 -20.53
CA ARG A 28 -34.94 21.68 -21.25
C ARG A 28 -35.58 20.34 -20.87
N LEU A 29 -34.81 19.43 -20.27
CA LEU A 29 -35.33 18.13 -19.86
C LEU A 29 -36.23 18.26 -18.63
N PRO A 30 -37.28 17.42 -18.52
CA PRO A 30 -38.08 17.31 -17.30
C PRO A 30 -37.22 17.01 -16.07
N THR A 31 -37.66 17.47 -14.89
CA THR A 31 -37.00 17.23 -13.60
C THR A 31 -37.40 15.88 -12.99
N THR A 32 -37.49 14.84 -13.82
CA THR A 32 -37.93 13.48 -13.45
C THR A 32 -36.76 12.52 -13.24
N GLY A 33 -35.54 12.97 -13.49
CA GLY A 33 -34.34 12.17 -13.32
C GLY A 33 -33.80 12.20 -11.90
N GLY A 34 -33.00 11.19 -11.54
CA GLY A 34 -32.27 11.12 -10.28
C GLY A 34 -30.95 10.38 -10.43
N MET A 35 -30.10 10.46 -9.41
CA MET A 35 -28.85 9.71 -9.32
C MET A 35 -28.62 9.20 -7.90
N ALA A 36 -28.02 8.02 -7.77
CA ALA A 36 -27.65 7.45 -6.47
C ALA A 36 -26.29 6.77 -6.53
N SER A 37 -25.50 6.96 -5.48
CA SER A 37 -24.24 6.25 -5.24
C SER A 37 -24.51 4.96 -4.48
N ILE A 38 -23.98 3.86 -4.98
CA ILE A 38 -24.17 2.50 -4.47
C ILE A 38 -22.81 1.95 -4.04
N ALA A 39 -22.72 1.43 -2.81
CA ALA A 39 -21.51 0.83 -2.26
C ALA A 39 -21.31 -0.61 -2.75
N LEU A 40 -21.36 -0.81 -4.08
CA LEU A 40 -21.15 -2.10 -4.73
C LEU A 40 -20.20 -1.98 -5.94
N PRO A 41 -19.47 -3.07 -6.26
CA PRO A 41 -18.72 -3.18 -7.51
C PRO A 41 -19.61 -3.04 -8.75
N LEU A 42 -19.00 -2.62 -9.87
CA LEU A 42 -19.70 -2.44 -11.14
C LEU A 42 -20.48 -3.70 -11.58
N ALA A 43 -19.84 -4.87 -11.51
CA ALA A 43 -20.43 -6.13 -11.98
C ALA A 43 -21.73 -6.47 -11.24
N ASP A 44 -21.76 -6.26 -9.92
CA ASP A 44 -22.91 -6.54 -9.07
C ASP A 44 -24.06 -5.57 -9.35
N VAL A 45 -23.73 -4.29 -9.60
CA VAL A 45 -24.71 -3.27 -9.98
C VAL A 45 -25.28 -3.57 -11.38
N GLU A 46 -24.45 -3.92 -12.36
CA GLU A 46 -24.89 -4.28 -13.71
C GLU A 46 -25.82 -5.50 -13.71
N GLN A 47 -25.49 -6.54 -12.94
CA GLN A 47 -26.34 -7.72 -12.81
C GLN A 47 -27.73 -7.36 -12.27
N ARG A 48 -27.81 -6.48 -11.27
CA ARG A 48 -29.08 -6.05 -10.66
C ARG A 48 -29.85 -5.08 -11.55
N LEU A 49 -29.16 -4.23 -12.30
CA LEU A 49 -29.76 -3.28 -13.25
C LEU A 49 -30.42 -3.96 -14.45
N ALA A 50 -30.13 -5.23 -14.74
CA ALA A 50 -30.74 -5.96 -15.85
C ALA A 50 -32.28 -5.96 -15.83
N ALA A 51 -32.89 -5.82 -14.64
CA ALA A 51 -34.33 -5.73 -14.45
C ALA A 51 -34.88 -4.28 -14.47
N SER A 52 -34.03 -3.27 -14.66
CA SER A 52 -34.35 -1.84 -14.55
C SER A 52 -33.90 -1.06 -15.79
N PRO A 53 -34.64 -1.16 -16.91
CA PRO A 53 -34.22 -0.63 -18.21
C PRO A 53 -34.17 0.91 -18.27
N ARG A 54 -34.78 1.61 -17.30
CA ARG A 54 -34.74 3.09 -17.24
C ARG A 54 -33.63 3.60 -16.34
N LEU A 55 -32.84 2.69 -15.76
CA LEU A 55 -31.64 3.01 -14.99
C LEU A 55 -30.39 2.57 -15.77
N SER A 56 -29.30 3.26 -15.51
CA SER A 56 -28.01 2.94 -16.11
C SER A 56 -26.87 3.33 -15.19
N VAL A 57 -25.71 2.72 -15.37
CA VAL A 57 -24.48 3.14 -14.68
C VAL A 57 -24.06 4.51 -15.23
N ALA A 58 -23.90 5.47 -14.33
CA ALA A 58 -23.49 6.83 -14.66
C ALA A 58 -22.02 7.09 -14.36
N VAL A 59 -21.51 6.58 -13.24
CA VAL A 59 -20.11 6.78 -12.82
C VAL A 59 -19.59 5.52 -12.13
N VAL A 60 -18.33 5.17 -12.38
CA VAL A 60 -17.60 4.13 -11.65
C VAL A 60 -16.36 4.77 -11.05
N ASN A 61 -16.42 5.01 -9.73
CA ASN A 61 -15.40 5.76 -9.00
C ASN A 61 -14.30 4.87 -8.39
N GLY A 62 -14.52 3.55 -8.33
CA GLY A 62 -13.56 2.60 -7.78
C GLY A 62 -14.15 1.18 -7.66
N THR A 63 -13.45 0.30 -6.95
CA THR A 63 -13.78 -1.14 -6.88
C THR A 63 -15.08 -1.47 -6.15
N ALA A 64 -15.59 -0.57 -5.30
CA ALA A 64 -16.84 -0.75 -4.56
C ALA A 64 -17.69 0.54 -4.51
N ALA A 65 -17.59 1.39 -5.53
CA ALA A 65 -18.30 2.68 -5.58
C ALA A 65 -18.82 2.97 -6.99
N THR A 66 -20.11 2.70 -7.20
CA THR A 66 -20.80 2.84 -8.50
C THR A 66 -21.97 3.80 -8.36
N VAL A 67 -22.12 4.74 -9.28
CA VAL A 67 -23.27 5.66 -9.33
C VAL A 67 -24.18 5.25 -10.47
N ILE A 68 -25.47 5.16 -10.18
CA ILE A 68 -26.52 4.92 -11.16
C ILE A 68 -27.33 6.20 -11.40
N ALA A 69 -27.93 6.29 -12.59
CA ALA A 69 -28.77 7.40 -13.00
C ALA A 69 -29.93 6.93 -13.88
N GLY A 70 -31.07 7.59 -13.74
CA GLY A 70 -32.25 7.38 -14.58
C GLY A 70 -33.51 7.95 -13.97
N GLU A 71 -34.65 7.36 -14.33
CA GLU A 71 -35.98 7.80 -13.92
C GLU A 71 -36.19 7.65 -12.40
N ARG A 72 -36.70 8.71 -11.75
CA ARG A 72 -36.72 8.83 -10.28
C ARG A 72 -37.50 7.73 -9.57
N ASP A 73 -38.68 7.33 -10.04
CA ASP A 73 -39.51 6.36 -9.32
C ASP A 73 -38.92 4.94 -9.44
N GLU A 74 -38.27 4.63 -10.55
CA GLU A 74 -37.50 3.39 -10.70
C GLU A 74 -36.22 3.41 -9.86
N LEU A 75 -35.52 4.54 -9.82
CA LEU A 75 -34.33 4.72 -9.00
C LEU A 75 -34.64 4.50 -7.51
N GLU A 76 -35.72 5.11 -7.00
CA GLU A 76 -36.11 4.99 -5.61
C GLU A 76 -36.50 3.55 -5.24
N ARG A 77 -37.23 2.84 -6.12
CA ARG A 77 -37.54 1.41 -5.92
C ARG A 77 -36.28 0.54 -5.92
N PHE A 78 -35.35 0.80 -6.84
CA PHE A 78 -34.10 0.06 -6.94
C PHE A 78 -33.22 0.27 -5.69
N VAL A 79 -33.08 1.52 -5.26
CA VAL A 79 -32.32 1.89 -4.06
C VAL A 79 -32.96 1.28 -2.81
N ALA A 80 -34.29 1.35 -2.66
CA ALA A 80 -34.97 0.74 -1.53
C ALA A 80 -34.78 -0.79 -1.46
N GLY A 81 -34.76 -1.46 -2.61
CA GLY A 81 -34.45 -2.90 -2.68
C GLY A 81 -33.03 -3.22 -2.23
N LEU A 82 -32.05 -2.41 -2.65
CA LEU A 82 -30.67 -2.53 -2.21
C LEU A 82 -30.50 -2.26 -0.71
N GLU A 83 -31.16 -1.24 -0.19
CA GLU A 83 -31.14 -0.90 1.24
C GLU A 83 -31.75 -2.04 2.08
N ALA A 84 -32.81 -2.69 1.59
CA ALA A 84 -33.39 -3.89 2.22
C ALA A 84 -32.42 -5.09 2.23
N ASP A 85 -31.57 -5.21 1.21
CA ASP A 85 -30.49 -6.20 1.14
C ASP A 85 -29.24 -5.82 1.99
N GLY A 86 -29.28 -4.72 2.73
CA GLY A 86 -28.17 -4.24 3.57
C GLY A 86 -27.08 -3.49 2.81
N VAL A 87 -27.32 -3.08 1.57
CA VAL A 87 -26.36 -2.34 0.75
C VAL A 87 -26.46 -0.84 1.02
N ALA A 88 -25.34 -0.21 1.37
CA ALA A 88 -25.29 1.24 1.59
C ALA A 88 -25.51 2.01 0.29
N CYS A 89 -26.53 2.87 0.28
CA CYS A 89 -26.89 3.72 -0.84
C CYS A 89 -26.95 5.19 -0.41
N ARG A 90 -26.54 6.11 -1.27
CA ARG A 90 -26.61 7.56 -1.04
C ARG A 90 -27.22 8.27 -2.24
N ARG A 91 -28.40 8.83 -2.06
CA ARG A 91 -29.08 9.67 -3.06
C ARG A 91 -28.28 10.95 -3.32
N ILE A 92 -28.10 11.31 -4.58
CA ILE A 92 -27.39 12.52 -5.00
C ILE A 92 -28.45 13.58 -5.31
N LYS A 93 -28.30 14.78 -4.75
CA LYS A 93 -29.25 15.88 -4.92
C LYS A 93 -29.14 16.48 -6.32
N VAL A 94 -29.73 15.80 -7.30
CA VAL A 94 -29.90 16.22 -8.69
C VAL A 94 -31.30 15.90 -9.15
N ASP A 95 -31.81 16.70 -10.09
CA ASP A 95 -33.15 16.60 -10.65
C ASP A 95 -33.16 16.07 -12.09
N ARG A 96 -31.98 15.81 -12.67
CA ARG A 96 -31.77 15.33 -14.03
C ARG A 96 -30.70 14.25 -14.04
N ALA A 97 -30.96 13.15 -14.75
CA ALA A 97 -30.09 11.98 -14.75
C ALA A 97 -29.04 12.06 -15.89
N GLY A 98 -27.93 12.78 -15.65
CA GLY A 98 -26.79 12.75 -16.57
C GLY A 98 -26.24 11.33 -16.74
N HIS A 99 -25.61 11.04 -17.89
CA HIS A 99 -25.06 9.72 -18.21
C HIS A 99 -26.11 8.60 -18.30
N SER A 100 -27.36 8.95 -18.56
CA SER A 100 -28.49 8.02 -18.68
C SER A 100 -29.21 8.11 -20.03
N PRO A 101 -30.13 7.19 -20.35
CA PRO A 101 -30.97 7.26 -21.55
C PRO A 101 -31.77 8.57 -21.69
N GLU A 102 -32.04 9.30 -20.59
CA GLU A 102 -32.70 10.61 -20.67
C GLU A 102 -31.92 11.62 -21.54
N MET A 103 -30.61 11.43 -21.68
CA MET A 103 -29.76 12.32 -22.49
C MET A 103 -29.86 12.06 -24.00
N ASP A 104 -30.46 10.94 -24.44
CA ASP A 104 -30.43 10.49 -25.84
C ASP A 104 -31.07 11.51 -26.79
N SER A 105 -32.15 12.17 -26.36
CA SER A 105 -32.84 13.22 -27.12
C SER A 105 -31.98 14.45 -27.40
N LEU A 106 -30.97 14.71 -26.57
CA LEU A 106 -30.10 15.89 -26.68
C LEU A 106 -28.88 15.66 -27.59
N LEU A 107 -28.50 14.39 -27.84
CA LEU A 107 -27.25 14.06 -28.53
C LEU A 107 -27.15 14.65 -29.95
N PRO A 108 -28.21 14.65 -30.78
CA PRO A 108 -28.14 15.28 -32.10
C PRO A 108 -27.85 16.79 -32.03
N GLU A 109 -28.52 17.51 -31.12
CA GLU A 109 -28.30 18.95 -30.93
C GLU A 109 -26.92 19.25 -30.35
N ILE A 110 -26.40 18.42 -29.44
CA ILE A 110 -25.03 18.54 -28.92
C ILE A 110 -24.02 18.37 -30.07
N ARG A 111 -24.16 17.33 -30.90
CA ARG A 111 -23.24 17.08 -32.02
C ARG A 111 -23.27 18.23 -33.04
N ALA A 112 -24.46 18.69 -33.40
CA ALA A 112 -24.61 19.81 -34.33
C ALA A 112 -24.04 21.12 -33.77
N GLY A 113 -24.32 21.43 -32.50
CA GLY A 113 -23.88 22.67 -31.86
C GLY A 113 -22.37 22.75 -31.61
N LEU A 114 -21.68 21.61 -31.62
CA LEU A 114 -20.24 21.48 -31.37
C LEU A 114 -19.43 21.12 -32.62
N VAL A 115 -20.02 21.12 -33.81
CA VAL A 115 -19.30 20.76 -35.06
C VAL A 115 -18.09 21.66 -35.36
N ALA A 116 -18.13 22.91 -34.88
CA ALA A 116 -17.07 23.90 -35.09
C ALA A 116 -15.92 23.81 -34.07
N LEU A 117 -15.95 22.85 -33.13
CA LEU A 117 -14.83 22.62 -32.22
C LEU A 117 -13.57 22.32 -33.02
N SER A 118 -12.43 22.83 -32.54
CA SER A 118 -11.11 22.58 -33.14
C SER A 118 -10.16 21.92 -32.13
N PRO A 119 -10.34 20.62 -31.82
CA PRO A 119 -9.47 19.93 -30.87
C PRO A 119 -8.04 19.83 -31.38
N ARG A 120 -7.08 19.97 -30.47
CA ARG A 120 -5.63 19.97 -30.75
C ARG A 120 -4.93 18.87 -29.95
N PRO A 121 -3.70 18.50 -30.33
CA PRO A 121 -2.87 17.62 -29.50
C PRO A 121 -2.69 18.15 -28.07
N THR A 122 -2.78 17.25 -27.10
CA THR A 122 -2.60 17.59 -25.68
C THR A 122 -1.14 17.87 -25.35
N THR A 123 -0.85 18.92 -24.60
CA THR A 123 0.49 19.24 -24.06
C THR A 123 0.73 18.63 -22.69
N VAL A 124 -0.35 18.29 -21.97
CA VAL A 124 -0.33 17.55 -20.70
C VAL A 124 -1.07 16.23 -20.91
N PRO A 125 -0.57 15.09 -20.41
CA PRO A 125 -1.26 13.80 -20.57
C PRO A 125 -2.73 13.86 -20.12
N PHE A 126 -3.65 13.55 -21.04
CA PHE A 126 -5.09 13.58 -20.78
C PHE A 126 -5.66 12.15 -20.68
N HIS A 127 -5.96 11.69 -19.47
CA HIS A 127 -6.64 10.42 -19.25
C HIS A 127 -8.15 10.62 -19.35
N SER A 128 -8.77 10.04 -20.39
CA SER A 128 -10.19 10.18 -20.64
C SER A 128 -10.99 9.15 -19.83
N THR A 129 -11.93 9.62 -19.01
CA THR A 129 -12.91 8.77 -18.30
C THR A 129 -14.03 8.21 -19.18
N VAL A 130 -14.16 8.66 -20.44
CA VAL A 130 -15.13 8.11 -21.41
C VAL A 130 -14.52 6.91 -22.15
N LEU A 131 -13.28 7.07 -22.62
CA LEU A 131 -12.50 6.07 -23.32
C LEU A 131 -11.77 5.07 -22.40
N GLY A 132 -11.54 5.42 -21.13
CA GLY A 132 -10.79 4.59 -20.17
C GLY A 132 -9.29 4.49 -20.47
N ARG A 133 -8.72 5.47 -21.20
CA ARG A 133 -7.32 5.48 -21.63
C ARG A 133 -6.80 6.90 -21.84
N LEU A 134 -5.49 7.02 -22.09
CA LEU A 134 -4.87 8.25 -22.58
C LEU A 134 -5.48 8.65 -23.93
N ALA A 135 -5.82 9.93 -24.09
CA ALA A 135 -6.31 10.52 -25.33
C ALA A 135 -5.27 11.51 -25.90
N ALA A 136 -5.12 11.53 -27.22
CA ALA A 136 -4.14 12.38 -27.88
C ALA A 136 -4.61 13.83 -28.05
N GLY A 137 -5.92 14.08 -28.04
CA GLY A 137 -6.53 15.40 -28.11
C GLY A 137 -7.45 15.60 -29.32
N PRO A 138 -7.01 15.31 -30.57
CA PRO A 138 -7.85 15.44 -31.77
C PRO A 138 -9.16 14.67 -31.71
N GLU A 139 -9.22 13.55 -30.96
CA GLU A 139 -10.45 12.78 -30.77
C GLU A 139 -11.49 13.46 -29.85
N LEU A 140 -11.17 14.58 -29.20
CA LEU A 140 -12.08 15.29 -28.27
C LEU A 140 -13.08 16.20 -29.01
N ASP A 141 -13.68 15.66 -30.07
CA ASP A 141 -14.59 16.33 -31.00
C ASP A 141 -16.05 16.39 -30.49
N ALA A 142 -16.96 16.87 -31.34
CA ALA A 142 -18.39 16.95 -31.05
C ALA A 142 -19.02 15.60 -30.66
N ARG A 143 -18.55 14.50 -31.26
CA ARG A 143 -19.02 13.16 -30.95
C ARG A 143 -18.52 12.73 -29.58
N TYR A 144 -17.26 12.98 -29.26
CA TYR A 144 -16.72 12.70 -27.92
C TYR A 144 -17.49 13.43 -26.83
N TRP A 145 -17.84 14.71 -27.01
CA TRP A 145 -18.59 15.46 -26.00
C TRP A 145 -20.06 15.03 -25.87
N ALA A 146 -20.67 14.54 -26.95
CA ALA A 146 -21.97 13.86 -26.87
C ALA A 146 -21.86 12.53 -26.11
N ASP A 147 -20.83 11.74 -26.40
CA ASP A 147 -20.55 10.49 -25.69
C ASP A 147 -20.21 10.75 -24.21
N ASN A 148 -19.50 11.83 -23.90
CA ASN A 148 -19.20 12.26 -22.53
C ASN A 148 -20.46 12.62 -21.74
N LEU A 149 -21.50 13.14 -22.38
CA LEU A 149 -22.79 13.41 -21.74
C LEU A 149 -23.57 12.12 -21.45
N ARG A 150 -23.47 11.12 -22.33
CA ARG A 150 -24.33 9.93 -22.34
C ARG A 150 -23.73 8.69 -21.71
N ARG A 151 -22.45 8.43 -21.91
CA ARG A 151 -21.76 7.20 -21.48
C ARG A 151 -21.32 7.30 -20.02
N PRO A 152 -21.12 6.16 -19.33
CA PRO A 152 -20.63 6.15 -17.96
C PRO A 152 -19.25 6.82 -17.84
N VAL A 153 -19.03 7.55 -16.75
CA VAL A 153 -17.72 8.08 -16.36
C VAL A 153 -16.92 6.98 -15.67
N ARG A 154 -15.89 6.47 -16.34
CA ARG A 154 -15.04 5.37 -15.86
C ARG A 154 -13.75 5.90 -15.25
N LEU A 155 -13.87 6.49 -14.06
CA LEU A 155 -12.70 6.97 -13.29
C LEU A 155 -11.80 5.80 -12.88
N ASP A 156 -12.40 4.65 -12.55
CA ASP A 156 -11.71 3.38 -12.30
C ASP A 156 -10.75 2.98 -13.43
N LEU A 157 -11.19 3.05 -14.69
CA LEU A 157 -10.36 2.73 -15.84
C LEU A 157 -9.32 3.82 -16.09
N ALA A 158 -9.69 5.09 -15.94
CA ALA A 158 -8.75 6.19 -16.11
C ALA A 158 -7.60 6.12 -15.10
N LEU A 159 -7.89 5.82 -13.83
CA LEU A 159 -6.89 5.61 -12.78
C LEU A 159 -6.09 4.33 -13.01
N GLY A 160 -6.71 3.22 -13.40
CA GLY A 160 -6.01 1.98 -13.74
C GLY A 160 -5.06 2.10 -14.94
N ALA A 161 -5.30 3.08 -15.82
CA ALA A 161 -4.41 3.40 -16.92
C ALA A 161 -3.26 4.34 -16.53
N ILE A 162 -3.27 4.92 -15.32
CA ILE A 162 -2.18 5.73 -14.79
C ILE A 162 -1.27 4.81 -13.98
N GLN A 163 0.04 4.85 -14.27
CA GLN A 163 1.03 4.21 -13.41
C GLN A 163 1.25 5.09 -12.18
N LEU A 164 0.50 4.83 -11.11
CA LEU A 164 0.65 5.50 -9.83
C LEU A 164 1.81 4.85 -9.06
N ASP A 165 2.65 5.68 -8.46
CA ASP A 165 3.61 5.29 -7.43
C ASP A 165 3.14 5.77 -6.04
N ASP A 166 3.75 5.23 -4.99
CA ASP A 166 3.41 5.57 -3.61
C ASP A 166 3.78 7.03 -3.24
N ALA A 167 4.43 7.77 -4.14
CA ALA A 167 4.77 9.19 -4.04
C ALA A 167 3.83 10.09 -4.89
N THR A 168 2.83 9.51 -5.55
CA THR A 168 1.95 10.26 -6.42
C THR A 168 1.02 11.12 -5.59
N VAL A 169 0.94 12.41 -5.91
CA VAL A 169 0.05 13.36 -5.26
C VAL A 169 -1.01 13.85 -6.26
N PHE A 170 -2.28 13.74 -5.90
CA PHE A 170 -3.38 14.30 -6.69
C PHE A 170 -3.78 15.67 -6.18
N LEU A 171 -4.01 16.62 -7.10
CA LEU A 171 -4.69 17.89 -6.81
C LEU A 171 -6.12 17.84 -7.37
N GLU A 172 -7.12 17.90 -6.50
CA GLU A 172 -8.53 18.00 -6.89
C GLU A 172 -8.91 19.47 -7.10
N LEU A 173 -8.92 19.91 -8.35
CA LEU A 173 -9.37 21.25 -8.75
C LEU A 173 -10.90 21.33 -8.81
N ALA A 174 -11.52 21.66 -7.68
CA ALA A 174 -12.97 21.78 -7.54
C ALA A 174 -13.36 22.84 -6.50
N ALA A 175 -14.60 23.34 -6.58
CA ALA A 175 -15.17 24.25 -5.58
C ALA A 175 -15.45 23.57 -4.22
N HIS A 176 -15.50 22.23 -4.22
CA HIS A 176 -15.62 21.39 -3.03
C HIS A 176 -15.08 19.99 -3.36
N PRO A 177 -14.34 19.33 -2.43
CA PRO A 177 -13.85 17.98 -2.65
C PRO A 177 -14.99 16.95 -2.76
N VAL A 178 -15.03 16.23 -3.87
CA VAL A 178 -15.96 15.11 -4.11
C VAL A 178 -15.25 13.85 -4.57
N LEU A 179 -14.01 13.96 -5.08
CA LEU A 179 -13.19 12.85 -5.57
C LEU A 179 -12.08 12.44 -4.59
N THR A 180 -11.95 13.10 -3.44
CA THR A 180 -10.91 12.81 -2.46
C THR A 180 -10.89 11.33 -2.03
N ALA A 181 -12.04 10.77 -1.66
CA ALA A 181 -12.14 9.37 -1.24
C ALA A 181 -11.80 8.37 -2.38
N PRO A 182 -12.39 8.45 -3.59
CA PRO A 182 -12.03 7.52 -4.66
C PRO A 182 -10.59 7.68 -5.15
N LEU A 183 -10.02 8.89 -5.15
CA LEU A 183 -8.61 9.10 -5.47
C LEU A 183 -7.69 8.51 -4.39
N ALA A 184 -7.99 8.70 -3.11
CA ALA A 184 -7.19 8.12 -2.02
C ALA A 184 -7.18 6.58 -2.04
N ALA A 185 -8.28 5.96 -2.50
CA ALA A 185 -8.37 4.51 -2.66
C ALA A 185 -7.47 3.95 -3.78
N SER A 186 -6.92 4.81 -4.65
CA SER A 186 -6.02 4.41 -5.75
C SER A 186 -4.60 4.05 -5.32
N GLY A 187 -4.21 4.37 -4.08
CA GLY A 187 -2.87 4.09 -3.55
C GLY A 187 -1.87 5.25 -3.67
N CYS A 188 -2.34 6.45 -4.03
CA CYS A 188 -1.53 7.66 -4.04
C CYS A 188 -1.07 8.10 -2.62
N GLU A 189 0.02 8.86 -2.51
CA GLU A 189 0.54 9.43 -1.27
C GLU A 189 -0.48 10.35 -0.60
N ALA A 190 -1.03 11.27 -1.40
CA ALA A 190 -1.93 12.31 -0.92
C ALA A 190 -2.91 12.77 -1.99
N VAL A 191 -4.08 13.22 -1.53
CA VAL A 191 -5.06 13.93 -2.36
C VAL A 191 -5.31 15.28 -1.72
N VAL A 192 -4.90 16.34 -2.42
CA VAL A 192 -4.98 17.72 -1.97
C VAL A 192 -6.20 18.38 -2.64
N PRO A 193 -7.22 18.80 -1.88
CA PRO A 193 -8.33 19.55 -2.44
C PRO A 193 -7.94 21.02 -2.67
N SER A 194 -8.44 21.63 -3.74
CA SER A 194 -8.15 23.04 -4.03
C SER A 194 -9.00 24.03 -3.25
N LEU A 195 -10.30 23.75 -3.06
CA LEU A 195 -11.25 24.62 -2.38
C LEU A 195 -12.25 23.80 -1.58
N ARG A 196 -12.81 24.42 -0.54
CA ARG A 196 -13.92 23.89 0.24
C ARG A 196 -15.08 24.86 0.21
N LYS A 197 -16.28 24.31 0.41
CA LYS A 197 -17.50 25.10 0.45
C LYS A 197 -17.47 25.95 1.73
N ASP A 198 -17.98 27.17 1.66
CA ASP A 198 -18.10 28.07 2.81
C ASP A 198 -16.75 28.44 3.45
N SER A 199 -15.65 28.41 2.67
CA SER A 199 -14.28 28.73 3.08
C SER A 199 -13.67 29.87 2.25
N ASP A 200 -12.66 30.56 2.78
CA ASP A 200 -11.94 31.59 2.02
C ASP A 200 -11.09 30.96 0.91
N ALA A 201 -11.46 31.25 -0.35
CA ALA A 201 -10.84 30.61 -1.51
C ALA A 201 -9.34 30.91 -1.63
N ALA A 202 -8.90 32.12 -1.30
CA ALA A 202 -7.50 32.50 -1.39
C ALA A 202 -6.64 31.73 -0.36
N SER A 203 -7.16 31.54 0.85
CA SER A 203 -6.49 30.77 1.90
C SER A 203 -6.46 29.27 1.60
N GLU A 204 -7.55 28.69 1.08
CA GLU A 204 -7.59 27.29 0.65
C GLU A 204 -6.59 27.01 -0.47
N LEU A 205 -6.47 27.90 -1.47
CA LEU A 205 -5.48 27.74 -2.53
C LEU A 205 -4.03 27.85 -2.03
N ARG A 206 -3.76 28.78 -1.10
CA ARG A 206 -2.44 28.86 -0.45
C ARG A 206 -2.12 27.62 0.38
N LEU A 207 -3.11 27.09 1.10
CA LEU A 207 -2.98 25.86 1.86
C LEU A 207 -2.71 24.68 0.93
N ALA A 208 -3.48 24.54 -0.16
CA ALA A 208 -3.27 23.50 -1.16
C ALA A 208 -1.87 23.58 -1.77
N ALA A 209 -1.40 24.78 -2.14
CA ALA A 209 -0.03 24.99 -2.62
C ALA A 209 1.02 24.59 -1.57
N ALA A 210 0.86 25.01 -0.32
CA ALA A 210 1.76 24.66 0.77
C ALA A 210 1.77 23.14 1.05
N THR A 211 0.61 22.47 0.99
CA THR A 211 0.49 21.02 1.13
C THR A 211 1.20 20.29 -0.01
N LEU A 212 0.99 20.72 -1.26
CA LEU A 212 1.73 20.17 -2.40
C LEU A 212 3.24 20.33 -2.21
N HIS A 213 3.70 21.50 -1.74
CA HIS A 213 5.10 21.74 -1.45
C HIS A 213 5.66 20.83 -0.35
N ALA A 214 4.88 20.59 0.71
CA ALA A 214 5.24 19.69 1.79
C ALA A 214 5.38 18.22 1.33
N HIS A 215 4.62 17.82 0.30
CA HIS A 215 4.77 16.54 -0.40
C HIS A 215 5.81 16.57 -1.54
N GLY A 216 6.72 17.55 -1.55
CA GLY A 216 7.85 17.59 -2.47
C GLY A 216 7.55 18.15 -3.87
N CYS A 217 6.32 18.63 -4.14
CA CYS A 217 6.04 19.34 -5.39
C CYS A 217 6.78 20.68 -5.41
N LYS A 218 7.44 20.97 -6.54
CA LYS A 218 8.13 22.25 -6.71
C LYS A 218 7.11 23.36 -6.96
N LEU A 219 7.15 24.40 -6.14
CA LEU A 219 6.42 25.64 -6.38
C LEU A 219 7.36 26.67 -7.03
N ASP A 220 6.85 27.34 -8.06
CA ASP A 220 7.46 28.55 -8.59
C ASP A 220 7.14 29.73 -7.66
N LEU A 221 7.94 29.88 -6.59
CA LEU A 221 7.77 30.97 -5.62
C LEU A 221 7.86 32.37 -6.26
N PRO A 222 8.79 32.65 -7.21
CA PRO A 222 8.77 33.89 -7.96
C PRO A 222 7.40 34.21 -8.58
N ALA A 223 6.76 33.24 -9.26
CA ALA A 223 5.44 33.45 -9.85
C ALA A 223 4.35 33.71 -8.80
N VAL A 224 4.45 33.09 -7.61
CA VAL A 224 3.50 33.33 -6.50
C VAL A 224 3.60 34.76 -5.94
N PHE A 225 4.81 35.32 -5.91
CA PHE A 225 5.08 36.65 -5.35
C PHE A 225 5.07 37.79 -6.39
N GLU A 226 4.94 37.48 -7.68
CA GLU A 226 4.89 38.46 -8.75
C GLU A 226 3.75 39.48 -8.52
N GLY A 227 4.06 40.77 -8.65
CA GLY A 227 3.08 41.84 -8.46
C GLY A 227 2.64 42.10 -7.00
N THR A 228 3.12 41.33 -6.02
CA THR A 228 2.73 41.50 -4.60
C THR A 228 3.54 42.55 -3.84
N GLY A 229 4.68 42.99 -4.40
CA GLY A 229 5.63 43.87 -3.72
C GLY A 229 6.48 43.17 -2.65
N ALA A 230 6.46 41.83 -2.61
CA ALA A 230 7.31 41.05 -1.71
C ALA A 230 8.80 41.36 -1.93
N ARG A 231 9.55 41.35 -0.83
CA ARG A 231 11.00 41.59 -0.82
C ARG A 231 11.72 40.48 -0.06
N LEU A 232 12.92 40.15 -0.50
CA LEU A 232 13.78 39.26 0.26
C LEU A 232 14.15 39.95 1.59
N VAL A 233 13.97 39.24 2.69
CA VAL A 233 14.35 39.70 4.03
C VAL A 233 15.32 38.70 4.64
N GLU A 234 16.16 39.18 5.55
CA GLU A 234 17.04 38.30 6.32
C GLU A 234 16.20 37.49 7.31
N LEU A 235 16.35 36.17 7.27
CA LEU A 235 15.71 35.23 8.18
C LEU A 235 16.79 34.51 8.99
N PRO A 236 16.44 33.91 10.15
CA PRO A 236 17.36 33.03 10.85
C PRO A 236 17.96 31.99 9.89
N THR A 237 19.28 31.83 9.96
CA THR A 237 19.97 30.81 9.16
C THR A 237 19.53 29.41 9.56
N TYR A 238 19.85 28.41 8.74
CA TYR A 238 19.52 27.02 9.00
C TYR A 238 19.84 26.58 10.43
N ALA A 239 18.83 26.08 11.13
CA ALA A 239 18.97 25.56 12.48
C ALA A 239 19.63 24.18 12.45
N PHE A 240 20.96 24.15 12.32
CA PHE A 240 21.73 22.90 12.33
C PHE A 240 21.37 22.04 13.55
N GLN A 241 20.99 20.79 13.29
CA GLN A 241 20.76 19.75 14.30
C GLN A 241 22.12 19.22 14.77
N ARG A 242 22.84 20.09 15.49
CA ARG A 242 24.24 19.87 15.87
C ARG A 242 24.37 18.64 16.75
N ARG A 243 25.32 17.78 16.40
CA ARG A 243 25.82 16.70 17.26
C ARG A 243 27.32 16.90 17.44
N PRO A 244 27.87 16.60 18.62
CA PRO A 244 29.31 16.62 18.81
C PRO A 244 29.93 15.47 17.99
N TYR A 245 30.82 15.81 17.07
CA TYR A 245 31.62 14.84 16.32
C TYR A 245 33.09 15.04 16.70
N TRP A 246 33.62 14.11 17.48
CA TRP A 246 35.04 14.09 17.88
C TRP A 246 35.66 12.75 17.47
N LEU A 247 36.89 12.78 16.97
CA LEU A 247 37.66 11.56 16.74
C LEU A 247 38.12 11.04 18.10
N ALA A 248 37.76 9.79 18.44
CA ALA A 248 38.25 9.16 19.65
C ALA A 248 39.77 8.95 19.54
N ALA A 249 40.54 9.51 20.49
CA ALA A 249 41.90 9.04 20.72
C ALA A 249 41.84 7.58 21.22
N PRO A 250 42.88 6.75 21.00
CA PRO A 250 42.91 5.39 21.52
C PRO A 250 42.71 5.39 23.03
N ASP A 251 41.80 4.55 23.49
CA ASP A 251 41.12 4.57 24.79
C ASP A 251 42.04 4.26 25.99
N ASP A 252 41.94 5.08 27.05
CA ASP A 252 42.41 4.77 28.41
C ASP A 252 41.23 4.92 29.39
N ARG A 253 40.38 3.88 29.40
CA ARG A 253 39.49 3.39 30.49
C ARG A 253 39.14 4.37 31.62
N ARG A 254 37.83 4.69 31.77
CA ARG A 254 37.00 4.28 32.93
C ARG A 254 35.50 4.59 32.76
N PRO A 255 34.60 3.78 33.37
CA PRO A 255 33.15 3.86 33.19
C PRO A 255 32.46 4.74 34.25
N GLY A 256 31.47 5.51 33.80
CA GLY A 256 30.44 6.10 34.67
C GLY A 256 30.41 7.63 34.67
N ALA A 257 29.48 8.21 33.90
CA ALA A 257 28.64 9.36 34.24
C ALA A 257 27.91 9.85 32.98
N VAL A 258 26.58 9.73 32.97
CA VAL A 258 25.71 10.31 31.95
C VAL A 258 25.27 11.69 32.43
N PRO A 259 25.43 12.79 31.66
CA PRO A 259 24.63 13.98 31.87
C PRO A 259 23.31 13.86 31.09
N ALA A 260 22.21 13.99 31.83
CA ALA A 260 20.87 14.17 31.29
C ALA A 260 20.69 15.60 30.75
N THR A 261 20.15 15.75 29.55
CA THR A 261 19.40 16.94 29.06
C THR A 261 18.50 16.47 27.90
N ALA A 262 17.17 16.44 28.02
CA ALA A 262 16.20 17.55 27.99
C ALA A 262 16.07 18.24 26.61
N GLY A 263 14.95 18.01 25.93
CA GLY A 263 14.58 18.74 24.71
C GLY A 263 13.48 18.11 23.83
N ALA A 264 12.42 17.55 24.41
CA ALA A 264 11.24 17.14 23.64
C ALA A 264 10.41 18.38 23.25
N ARG A 265 10.18 18.56 21.94
CA ARG A 265 9.30 19.59 21.39
C ARG A 265 7.83 19.17 21.63
N ALA A 266 7.03 20.06 22.21
CA ALA A 266 5.63 19.80 22.56
C ALA A 266 4.74 19.61 21.30
N PRO A 267 3.79 18.65 21.29
CA PRO A 267 2.78 18.53 20.24
C PRO A 267 1.64 19.55 20.40
N GLU A 268 1.02 19.91 19.28
CA GLU A 268 -0.15 20.80 19.16
C GLU A 268 -1.31 20.39 20.08
N ALA A 269 -2.08 21.38 20.55
CA ALA A 269 -3.09 21.23 21.58
C ALA A 269 -4.31 20.38 21.14
N PRO A 270 -4.90 19.57 22.04
CA PRO A 270 -6.05 18.72 21.77
C PRO A 270 -7.36 19.51 21.62
N ASP A 271 -8.34 18.91 20.93
CA ASP A 271 -9.70 19.41 20.81
C ASP A 271 -10.42 19.36 22.17
N ALA A 272 -10.32 20.44 22.94
CA ALA A 272 -10.71 20.52 24.36
C ALA A 272 -12.20 20.22 24.62
N GLY A 273 -13.05 20.26 23.58
CA GLY A 273 -14.49 20.04 23.70
C GLY A 273 -14.92 18.59 23.97
N VAL A 274 -14.16 17.59 23.49
CA VAL A 274 -14.50 16.17 23.65
C VAL A 274 -14.02 15.61 24.98
N LEU A 275 -12.87 16.09 25.47
CA LEU A 275 -12.27 15.66 26.74
C LEU A 275 -13.18 16.00 27.93
N ALA A 276 -13.72 17.23 27.97
CA ALA A 276 -14.63 17.71 29.02
C ALA A 276 -15.93 16.90 29.11
N GLN A 277 -16.50 16.52 27.96
CA GLN A 277 -17.73 15.73 27.88
C GLN A 277 -17.53 14.28 28.38
N LEU A 278 -16.33 13.72 28.27
CA LEU A 278 -16.04 12.35 28.68
C LEU A 278 -15.67 12.24 30.17
N THR A 279 -15.07 13.27 30.76
CA THR A 279 -14.72 13.30 32.20
C THR A 279 -15.94 13.39 33.11
N ASP A 280 -16.99 14.10 32.69
CA ASP A 280 -18.20 14.32 33.50
C ASP A 280 -19.17 13.12 33.54
N LEU A 281 -18.89 12.07 32.75
CA LEU A 281 -19.73 10.87 32.69
C LEU A 281 -19.45 9.89 33.84
N PRO A 282 -20.48 9.16 34.33
CA PRO A 282 -20.30 8.01 35.21
C PRO A 282 -19.37 6.96 34.59
N ASP A 283 -18.59 6.26 35.41
CA ASP A 283 -17.52 5.37 34.93
C ASP A 283 -17.98 4.26 33.97
N ALA A 284 -19.18 3.70 34.18
CA ALA A 284 -19.76 2.71 33.29
C ALA A 284 -20.09 3.28 31.90
N GLU A 285 -20.59 4.52 31.85
CA GLU A 285 -20.99 5.21 30.62
C GLU A 285 -19.76 5.72 29.85
N ARG A 286 -18.77 6.25 30.57
CA ARG A 286 -17.46 6.61 30.00
C ARG A 286 -16.74 5.42 29.36
N ARG A 287 -16.71 4.26 30.04
CA ARG A 287 -16.15 3.01 29.48
C ARG A 287 -16.88 2.57 28.22
N ALA A 288 -18.21 2.59 28.21
CA ALA A 288 -19.01 2.23 27.04
C ALA A 288 -18.74 3.17 25.85
N ARG A 289 -18.61 4.48 26.11
CA ARG A 289 -18.34 5.47 25.06
C ARG A 289 -16.93 5.34 24.48
N LEU A 290 -15.92 5.15 25.32
CA LEU A 290 -14.55 4.90 24.87
C LEU A 290 -14.44 3.57 24.12
N LEU A 291 -15.18 2.54 24.52
CA LEU A 291 -15.23 1.28 23.81
C LEU A 291 -15.74 1.45 22.37
N ALA A 292 -16.78 2.27 22.18
CA ALA A 292 -17.30 2.61 20.85
C ALA A 292 -16.26 3.35 20.01
N VAL A 293 -15.54 4.33 20.61
CA VAL A 293 -14.48 5.09 19.93
C VAL A 293 -13.32 4.19 19.50
N VAL A 294 -12.79 3.34 20.41
CA VAL A 294 -11.69 2.43 20.07
C VAL A 294 -12.13 1.45 18.99
N ARG A 295 -13.36 0.94 19.04
CA ARG A 295 -13.89 0.04 18.01
C ARG A 295 -14.01 0.73 16.66
N GLU A 296 -14.52 1.96 16.61
CA GLU A 296 -14.70 2.74 15.39
C GLU A 296 -13.36 3.06 14.72
N GLU A 297 -12.37 3.57 15.47
CA GLU A 297 -11.04 3.86 14.92
C GLU A 297 -10.31 2.57 14.50
N THR A 298 -10.43 1.49 15.28
CA THR A 298 -9.85 0.19 14.91
C THR A 298 -10.48 -0.35 13.62
N ALA A 299 -11.81 -0.24 13.48
CA ALA A 299 -12.52 -0.65 12.27
C ALA A 299 -12.12 0.22 11.06
N ALA A 300 -11.92 1.53 11.24
CA ALA A 300 -11.48 2.44 10.19
C ALA A 300 -10.06 2.11 9.70
N VAL A 301 -9.12 1.86 10.62
CA VAL A 301 -7.72 1.52 10.31
C VAL A 301 -7.61 0.13 9.67
N LEU A 302 -8.35 -0.85 10.19
CA LEU A 302 -8.35 -2.22 9.69
C LEU A 302 -9.27 -2.43 8.48
N ARG A 303 -10.05 -1.42 8.11
CA ARG A 303 -11.09 -1.49 7.05
C ARG A 303 -12.11 -2.60 7.30
N LEU A 304 -12.45 -2.84 8.57
CA LEU A 304 -13.48 -3.79 8.98
C LEU A 304 -14.85 -3.09 9.01
N PRO A 305 -15.97 -3.81 8.75
CA PRO A 305 -17.31 -3.27 8.95
C PRO A 305 -17.48 -2.82 10.41
N ALA A 306 -17.91 -1.58 10.63
CA ALA A 306 -18.14 -1.05 11.97
C ALA A 306 -19.37 -1.74 12.60
N GLY A 307 -19.15 -2.77 13.42
CA GLY A 307 -20.26 -3.51 14.06
C GLY A 307 -19.92 -4.88 14.63
N ASP A 308 -18.74 -5.44 14.35
CA ASP A 308 -18.39 -6.79 14.79
C ASP A 308 -18.21 -6.88 16.32
N ALA A 309 -19.16 -7.55 17.00
CA ALA A 309 -19.14 -7.73 18.45
C ALA A 309 -18.03 -8.69 18.91
N ASP A 310 -17.62 -9.63 18.03
CA ASP A 310 -16.61 -10.64 18.33
C ASP A 310 -15.19 -10.04 18.41
N ALA A 311 -14.99 -8.84 17.87
CA ALA A 311 -13.71 -8.13 17.90
C ALA A 311 -13.28 -7.68 19.32
N LEU A 312 -14.20 -7.61 20.28
CA LEU A 312 -13.91 -7.16 21.66
C LEU A 312 -12.93 -8.06 22.41
N GLY A 313 -12.99 -9.37 22.15
CA GLY A 313 -12.13 -10.36 22.80
C GLY A 313 -10.85 -10.68 22.03
N ARG A 314 -10.73 -10.20 20.78
CA ARG A 314 -9.59 -10.53 19.91
C ARG A 314 -8.44 -9.54 20.11
N PRO A 315 -7.19 -10.04 20.16
CA PRO A 315 -6.01 -9.19 20.09
C PRO A 315 -5.98 -8.33 18.81
N PHE A 316 -5.46 -7.10 18.87
CA PHE A 316 -5.26 -6.20 17.74
C PHE A 316 -4.45 -6.87 16.63
N LEU A 317 -3.46 -7.67 17.02
CA LEU A 317 -2.63 -8.46 16.09
C LEU A 317 -3.45 -9.54 15.38
N ASP A 318 -4.38 -10.20 16.09
CA ASP A 318 -5.30 -11.19 15.50
C ASP A 318 -6.37 -10.54 14.63
N LEU A 319 -6.68 -9.25 14.85
CA LEU A 319 -7.48 -8.41 13.96
C LEU A 319 -6.66 -7.89 12.76
N GLY A 320 -5.35 -8.10 12.80
CA GLY A 320 -4.44 -7.80 11.71
C GLY A 320 -3.95 -6.36 11.68
N LEU A 321 -3.82 -5.73 12.86
CA LEU A 321 -3.15 -4.46 13.06
C LEU A 321 -1.65 -4.62 12.80
N ASP A 322 -1.08 -3.77 11.93
CA ASP A 322 0.36 -3.71 11.61
C ASP A 322 1.09 -2.49 12.23
N SER A 323 2.42 -2.38 12.06
CA SER A 323 3.23 -1.29 12.65
C SER A 323 2.75 0.10 12.28
N ILE A 324 2.31 0.27 11.03
CA ILE A 324 1.86 1.54 10.49
C ILE A 324 0.45 1.81 11.00
N MET A 325 -0.41 0.81 10.94
CA MET A 325 -1.77 0.86 11.48
C MET A 325 -1.81 1.16 12.98
N ALA A 326 -0.88 0.62 13.76
CA ALA A 326 -0.79 0.90 15.19
C ALA A 326 -0.45 2.36 15.46
N ILE A 327 0.44 2.96 14.64
CA ILE A 327 0.78 4.38 14.73
C ILE A 327 -0.43 5.25 14.32
N ASP A 328 -1.16 4.86 13.27
CA ASP A 328 -2.34 5.58 12.81
C ASP A 328 -3.50 5.50 13.82
N LEU A 329 -3.76 4.31 14.36
CA LEU A 329 -4.74 4.08 15.42
C LEU A 329 -4.37 4.87 16.68
N ARG A 330 -3.08 4.90 17.06
CA ARG A 330 -2.57 5.74 18.16
C ARG A 330 -2.89 7.21 17.92
N ARG A 331 -2.55 7.71 16.73
CA ARG A 331 -2.74 9.12 16.35
C ARG A 331 -4.22 9.48 16.36
N GLN A 332 -5.06 8.60 15.83
CA GLN A 332 -6.51 8.77 15.83
C GLN A 332 -7.10 8.82 17.25
N LEU A 333 -6.71 7.88 18.12
CA LEU A 333 -7.15 7.85 19.51
C LEU A 333 -6.67 9.08 20.29
N GLN A 334 -5.41 9.50 20.11
CA GLN A 334 -4.87 10.71 20.73
C GLN A 334 -5.66 11.96 20.30
N ARG A 335 -5.98 12.08 19.01
CA ARG A 335 -6.79 13.20 18.50
C ARG A 335 -8.20 13.22 19.08
N ARG A 336 -8.89 12.08 19.10
CA ARG A 336 -10.30 12.00 19.55
C ARG A 336 -10.46 12.07 21.06
N THR A 337 -9.50 11.54 21.82
CA THR A 337 -9.63 11.46 23.28
C THR A 337 -8.84 12.53 24.00
N GLY A 338 -7.92 13.25 23.33
CA GLY A 338 -7.00 14.19 23.97
C GLY A 338 -6.00 13.56 24.93
N LEU A 339 -6.03 12.23 25.11
CA LEU A 339 -5.13 11.49 25.98
C LEU A 339 -3.83 11.15 25.27
N LYS A 340 -2.72 11.19 26.01
CA LYS A 340 -1.47 10.61 25.54
C LYS A 340 -1.58 9.09 25.56
N VAL A 341 -1.68 8.49 24.38
CA VAL A 341 -1.66 7.02 24.19
C VAL A 341 -0.20 6.55 23.99
N PRO A 342 0.40 5.76 24.91
CA PRO A 342 1.74 5.21 24.77
C PRO A 342 1.84 4.25 23.56
N ALA A 343 2.97 4.18 22.87
CA ALA A 343 3.05 3.37 21.64
C ALA A 343 3.07 1.86 21.89
N GLY A 344 3.63 1.42 23.01
CA GLY A 344 3.60 0.01 23.42
C GLY A 344 2.21 -0.48 23.85
N ILE A 345 1.19 0.39 23.86
CA ILE A 345 -0.11 0.04 24.44
C ILE A 345 -0.82 -1.08 23.69
N PHE A 346 -0.66 -1.18 22.37
CA PHE A 346 -1.30 -2.25 21.59
C PHE A 346 -0.68 -3.64 21.86
N PHE A 347 0.52 -3.66 22.43
CA PHE A 347 1.19 -4.88 22.89
C PHE A 347 0.81 -5.23 24.34
N ALA A 348 0.70 -4.22 25.20
CA ALA A 348 0.35 -4.40 26.62
C ALA A 348 -1.16 -4.61 26.86
N GLN A 349 -1.99 -3.95 26.05
CA GLN A 349 -3.46 -4.02 26.07
C GLN A 349 -3.90 -4.59 24.71
N PRO A 350 -3.77 -5.91 24.52
CA PRO A 350 -3.93 -6.49 23.20
C PRO A 350 -5.35 -6.37 22.66
N THR A 351 -6.42 -6.19 23.45
CA THR A 351 -7.78 -6.12 22.90
C THR A 351 -8.40 -4.72 22.89
N ILE A 352 -9.41 -4.52 22.04
CA ILE A 352 -10.23 -3.30 22.00
C ILE A 352 -10.81 -2.98 23.38
N GLY A 353 -11.31 -3.99 24.10
CA GLY A 353 -11.86 -3.83 25.45
C GLY A 353 -10.81 -3.40 26.48
N GLN A 354 -9.62 -3.98 26.43
CA GLN A 354 -8.51 -3.66 27.32
C GLN A 354 -7.98 -2.23 27.10
N LEU A 355 -7.85 -1.81 25.84
CA LEU A 355 -7.44 -0.45 25.50
C LEU A 355 -8.50 0.58 25.95
N ALA A 356 -9.79 0.30 25.74
CA ALA A 356 -10.88 1.18 26.18
C ALA A 356 -10.95 1.31 27.71
N ALA A 357 -10.75 0.22 28.45
CA ALA A 357 -10.69 0.24 29.90
C ALA A 357 -9.50 1.07 30.41
N TRP A 358 -8.33 0.94 29.77
CA TRP A 358 -7.17 1.75 30.10
C TRP A 358 -7.40 3.25 29.84
N LEU A 359 -7.98 3.61 28.69
CA LEU A 359 -8.31 5.01 28.39
C LEU A 359 -9.30 5.59 29.42
N SER A 360 -10.27 4.80 29.89
CA SER A 360 -11.21 5.24 30.91
C SER A 360 -10.54 5.48 32.27
N ALA A 361 -9.59 4.62 32.64
CA ALA A 361 -8.81 4.79 33.87
C ALA A 361 -7.93 6.05 33.82
N GLN A 362 -7.36 6.38 32.65
CA GLN A 362 -6.56 7.59 32.45
C GLN A 362 -7.38 8.89 32.48
N LEU A 363 -8.68 8.84 32.15
CA LEU A 363 -9.58 10.00 32.34
C LEU A 363 -10.07 10.14 33.78
N ALA A 364 -10.13 9.04 34.53
CA ALA A 364 -10.61 9.02 35.92
C ALA A 364 -9.54 9.46 36.93
N SER A 365 -8.26 9.44 36.55
CA SER A 365 -7.12 9.79 37.42
C SER A 365 -6.21 10.81 36.73
N ALA A 366 -5.76 11.84 37.46
CA ALA A 366 -4.64 12.69 37.01
C ALA A 366 -3.42 11.81 36.67
N PRO A 367 -2.58 12.16 35.68
CA PRO A 367 -1.74 11.20 34.95
C PRO A 367 -0.78 10.46 35.88
N ALA A 368 -1.06 9.18 36.10
CA ALA A 368 -0.15 8.27 36.81
C ALA A 368 0.84 7.64 35.83
N ALA A 369 2.06 7.41 36.33
CA ALA A 369 3.25 6.97 35.62
C ALA A 369 3.09 5.73 34.72
N GLU A 370 4.01 5.60 33.75
CA GLU A 370 4.12 4.49 32.81
C GLU A 370 3.97 3.12 33.48
N PRO A 371 3.00 2.29 33.06
CA PRO A 371 2.91 0.93 33.56
C PRO A 371 4.01 0.08 32.91
N ALA A 372 4.71 -0.69 33.75
CA ALA A 372 5.64 -1.72 33.29
C ALA A 372 4.88 -2.77 32.47
N VAL A 373 5.40 -3.07 31.27
CA VAL A 373 4.85 -4.06 30.35
C VAL A 373 5.03 -5.45 30.95
N ALA A 374 3.96 -6.00 31.53
CA ALA A 374 3.92 -7.43 31.84
C ALA A 374 3.49 -8.20 30.57
N PRO A 375 4.31 -9.14 30.06
CA PRO A 375 3.96 -9.89 28.87
C PRO A 375 2.77 -10.82 29.15
N GLY A 376 1.74 -10.74 28.30
CA GLY A 376 0.68 -11.74 28.25
C GLY A 376 1.21 -13.12 27.83
N PRO A 377 0.39 -14.18 27.95
CA PRO A 377 0.81 -15.54 27.65
C PRO A 377 1.32 -15.69 26.21
N ARG A 378 2.46 -16.38 26.05
CA ARG A 378 3.08 -16.69 24.75
C ARG A 378 2.13 -17.56 23.93
N ARG A 379 1.55 -17.03 22.84
CA ARG A 379 0.88 -17.83 21.80
C ARG A 379 1.84 -18.00 20.63
N THR A 380 1.95 -19.22 20.12
CA THR A 380 2.60 -19.52 18.85
C THR A 380 1.65 -19.13 17.72
N THR A 381 2.05 -18.19 16.87
CA THR A 381 1.28 -17.74 15.71
C THR A 381 1.81 -18.41 14.43
N PRO A 382 0.95 -18.67 13.42
CA PRO A 382 1.35 -19.40 12.22
C PRO A 382 2.40 -18.62 11.41
N TRP A 383 3.25 -19.35 10.67
CA TRP A 383 4.26 -18.74 9.79
C TRP A 383 3.65 -17.97 8.62
N ILE A 384 2.42 -18.31 8.23
CA ILE A 384 1.72 -17.71 7.08
C ILE A 384 0.64 -16.75 7.58
N GLU A 385 0.74 -15.48 7.20
CA GLU A 385 -0.29 -14.47 7.44
C GLU A 385 -1.24 -14.36 6.24
N GLN A 386 -1.99 -15.43 5.98
CA GLN A 386 -2.95 -15.46 4.89
C GLN A 386 -4.38 -15.32 5.40
N ARG A 387 -5.05 -14.22 5.01
CA ARG A 387 -6.39 -13.87 5.52
C ARG A 387 -7.54 -14.51 4.76
N THR A 388 -7.33 -14.94 3.51
CA THR A 388 -8.38 -15.57 2.69
C THR A 388 -7.72 -16.55 1.72
N PRO A 389 -7.93 -17.87 1.89
CA PRO A 389 -7.50 -18.87 0.93
C PRO A 389 -8.12 -18.62 -0.45
N ASN A 390 -7.34 -18.81 -1.51
CA ASN A 390 -7.82 -18.75 -2.89
C ASN A 390 -8.01 -20.19 -3.41
N PRO A 391 -9.23 -20.75 -3.34
CA PRO A 391 -9.48 -22.13 -3.76
C PRO A 391 -9.29 -22.35 -5.28
N SER A 392 -9.19 -21.26 -6.06
CA SER A 392 -8.94 -21.33 -7.50
C SER A 392 -7.46 -21.26 -7.88
N ALA A 393 -6.57 -21.13 -6.90
CA ALA A 393 -5.14 -21.05 -7.15
C ALA A 393 -4.58 -22.39 -7.62
N ARG A 394 -3.72 -22.31 -8.62
CA ARG A 394 -2.97 -23.43 -9.20
C ARG A 394 -1.54 -23.49 -8.67
N LEU A 395 -1.08 -22.43 -8.02
CA LEU A 395 0.25 -22.32 -7.42
C LEU A 395 0.20 -21.47 -6.14
N ARG A 396 0.88 -21.91 -5.08
CA ARG A 396 1.17 -21.09 -3.89
C ARG A 396 2.55 -20.45 -3.99
N LEU A 397 2.63 -19.14 -3.83
CA LEU A 397 3.87 -18.39 -3.78
C LEU A 397 4.20 -18.02 -2.34
N LEU A 398 5.14 -18.73 -1.73
CA LEU A 398 5.59 -18.52 -0.35
C LEU A 398 6.66 -17.40 -0.32
N CYS A 399 6.34 -16.27 0.30
CA CYS A 399 7.15 -15.05 0.22
C CYS A 399 7.83 -14.69 1.55
N TYR A 400 9.17 -14.72 1.60
CA TYR A 400 9.97 -14.35 2.78
C TYR A 400 10.58 -12.93 2.63
N PRO A 401 10.39 -12.04 3.63
CA PRO A 401 10.83 -10.65 3.53
C PRO A 401 12.35 -10.44 3.72
N HIS A 402 12.80 -9.21 3.56
CA HIS A 402 14.17 -8.77 3.88
C HIS A 402 14.40 -8.61 5.39
N SER A 403 15.64 -8.31 5.81
CA SER A 403 15.99 -8.10 7.22
C SER A 403 15.16 -6.98 7.86
N GLY A 404 14.53 -7.25 8.99
CA GLY A 404 13.62 -6.32 9.66
C GLY A 404 12.22 -6.22 9.03
N GLY A 405 12.00 -6.81 7.87
CA GLY A 405 10.71 -6.85 7.19
C GLY A 405 9.74 -7.85 7.82
N SER A 406 8.48 -7.75 7.42
CA SER A 406 7.38 -8.63 7.85
C SER A 406 6.52 -9.08 6.68
N ALA A 407 5.47 -9.87 6.94
CA ALA A 407 4.51 -10.31 5.93
C ALA A 407 3.90 -9.13 5.12
N SER A 408 3.82 -7.94 5.72
CA SER A 408 3.30 -6.73 5.06
C SER A 408 4.15 -6.27 3.86
N THR A 409 5.40 -6.73 3.74
CA THR A 409 6.27 -6.52 2.57
C THR A 409 5.56 -6.88 1.25
N PHE A 410 4.71 -7.90 1.29
CA PHE A 410 4.00 -8.45 0.12
C PHE A 410 2.54 -7.96 0.01
N ARG A 411 2.19 -6.90 0.75
CA ARG A 411 0.84 -6.32 0.71
C ARG A 411 0.50 -5.84 -0.71
N GLY A 412 -0.72 -6.17 -1.16
CA GLY A 412 -1.23 -5.80 -2.49
C GLY A 412 -0.79 -6.73 -3.62
N TRP A 413 0.14 -7.66 -3.40
CA TRP A 413 0.64 -8.54 -4.47
C TRP A 413 -0.44 -9.46 -5.04
N HIS A 414 -1.41 -9.88 -4.21
CA HIS A 414 -2.56 -10.67 -4.65
C HIS A 414 -3.43 -9.97 -5.72
N ALA A 415 -3.42 -8.64 -5.76
CA ALA A 415 -4.17 -7.86 -6.75
C ALA A 415 -3.38 -7.64 -8.05
N ALA A 416 -2.04 -7.72 -7.98
CA ALA A 416 -1.14 -7.47 -9.09
C ALA A 416 -0.69 -8.74 -9.82
N LEU A 417 -0.71 -9.90 -9.15
CA LEU A 417 -0.39 -11.20 -9.74
C LEU A 417 -1.66 -11.87 -10.32
N PRO A 418 -1.51 -12.74 -11.34
CA PRO A 418 -2.61 -13.56 -11.86
C PRO A 418 -3.37 -14.32 -10.76
N ARG A 419 -4.70 -14.45 -10.91
CA ARG A 419 -5.57 -15.15 -9.94
C ARG A 419 -5.25 -16.63 -9.75
N SER A 420 -4.49 -17.24 -10.66
CA SER A 420 -3.96 -18.59 -10.57
C SER A 420 -2.88 -18.74 -9.49
N ILE A 421 -2.35 -17.63 -8.96
CA ILE A 421 -1.28 -17.60 -7.97
C ILE A 421 -1.84 -17.12 -6.63
N GLU A 422 -1.71 -17.95 -5.61
CA GLU A 422 -2.00 -17.62 -4.22
C GLU A 422 -0.73 -17.07 -3.56
N VAL A 423 -0.75 -15.80 -3.18
CA VAL A 423 0.38 -15.19 -2.45
C VAL A 423 0.25 -15.56 -0.97
N CYS A 424 1.29 -16.19 -0.43
CA CYS A 424 1.38 -16.65 0.96
C CYS A 424 2.54 -15.90 1.67
N PRO A 425 2.29 -14.72 2.25
CA PRO A 425 3.31 -13.96 2.97
C PRO A 425 3.75 -14.66 4.24
N ILE A 426 5.07 -14.75 4.45
CA ILE A 426 5.65 -15.32 5.66
C ILE A 426 5.90 -14.23 6.70
N GLN A 427 5.50 -14.52 7.94
CA GLN A 427 5.81 -13.73 9.12
C GLN A 427 6.93 -14.41 9.93
N PRO A 428 8.17 -13.85 9.90
CA PRO A 428 9.28 -14.41 10.67
C PRO A 428 9.05 -14.28 12.20
N PRO A 429 9.56 -15.23 13.01
CA PRO A 429 9.52 -15.11 14.47
C PRO A 429 10.41 -13.96 14.96
N GLY A 430 10.02 -13.36 16.09
CA GLY A 430 10.64 -12.15 16.63
C GLY A 430 10.25 -10.88 15.86
N ARG A 431 9.23 -10.95 15.01
CA ARG A 431 8.67 -9.77 14.31
C ARG A 431 7.18 -9.69 14.53
N TRP A 432 6.71 -8.48 14.78
CA TRP A 432 5.32 -8.10 14.68
C TRP A 432 4.35 -9.05 15.41
N SER A 433 3.42 -9.71 14.72
CA SER A 433 2.47 -10.66 15.33
C SER A 433 3.15 -11.85 16.02
N ARG A 434 4.45 -12.07 15.74
CA ARG A 434 5.35 -13.06 16.36
C ARG A 434 6.48 -12.43 17.18
N TYR A 435 6.35 -11.18 17.63
CA TYR A 435 7.42 -10.45 18.34
C TYR A 435 7.86 -11.12 19.66
N GLN A 436 6.98 -11.89 20.29
CA GLN A 436 7.28 -12.62 21.54
C GLN A 436 8.09 -13.90 21.31
N GLU A 437 8.14 -14.38 20.06
CA GLU A 437 8.95 -15.53 19.70
C GLU A 437 10.42 -15.11 19.52
N PRO A 438 11.38 -15.95 19.90
CA PRO A 438 12.78 -15.63 19.68
C PRO A 438 13.07 -15.53 18.17
N ALA A 439 13.69 -14.43 17.75
CA ALA A 439 14.16 -14.30 16.37
C ALA A 439 15.25 -15.37 16.09
N PRO A 440 15.23 -16.02 14.90
CA PRO A 440 16.25 -16.99 14.53
C PRO A 440 17.63 -16.32 14.50
N ARG A 441 18.65 -17.04 14.98
CA ARG A 441 20.02 -16.50 15.07
C ARG A 441 20.84 -16.80 13.83
N THR A 442 20.40 -17.74 13.01
CA THR A 442 21.09 -18.17 11.77
C THR A 442 20.08 -18.42 10.65
N VAL A 443 20.55 -18.36 9.40
CA VAL A 443 19.76 -18.73 8.22
C VAL A 443 19.28 -20.18 8.31
N ASP A 444 20.13 -21.12 8.76
CA ASP A 444 19.80 -22.53 8.94
C ASP A 444 18.67 -22.75 9.97
N GLU A 445 18.64 -21.95 11.04
CA GLU A 445 17.59 -21.98 12.05
C GLU A 445 16.28 -21.44 11.49
N ALA A 446 16.33 -20.30 10.78
CA ALA A 446 15.16 -19.74 10.11
C ALA A 446 14.57 -20.70 9.07
N ALA A 447 15.41 -21.32 8.24
CA ALA A 447 14.99 -22.25 7.20
C ALA A 447 14.37 -23.53 7.78
N ARG A 448 14.97 -24.14 8.80
CA ARG A 448 14.41 -25.32 9.48
C ARG A 448 13.09 -24.99 10.18
N GLY A 449 13.04 -23.87 10.89
CA GLY A 449 11.81 -23.40 11.54
C GLY A 449 10.69 -23.15 10.53
N LEU A 450 11.02 -22.56 9.37
CA LEU A 450 10.07 -22.35 8.29
C LEU A 450 9.56 -23.67 7.73
N VAL A 451 10.45 -24.60 7.34
CA VAL A 451 10.06 -25.90 6.77
C VAL A 451 9.17 -26.68 7.73
N ALA A 452 9.48 -26.69 9.03
CA ALA A 452 8.65 -27.31 10.05
C ALA A 452 7.28 -26.64 10.22
N GLY A 453 7.19 -25.33 9.94
CA GLY A 453 5.97 -24.53 10.04
C GLY A 453 5.11 -24.48 8.77
N LEU A 454 5.54 -25.12 7.68
CA LEU A 454 4.81 -25.17 6.40
C LEU A 454 3.92 -26.40 6.25
N ASP A 455 3.65 -27.12 7.34
CA ASP A 455 2.77 -28.29 7.33
C ASP A 455 1.37 -27.92 6.77
N GLY A 456 0.85 -28.73 5.85
CA GLY A 456 -0.38 -28.45 5.11
C GLY A 456 -0.32 -27.35 4.03
N MET A 457 0.79 -26.61 3.89
CA MET A 457 0.95 -25.61 2.82
C MET A 457 1.60 -26.19 1.55
N LEU A 458 2.23 -27.35 1.66
CA LEU A 458 2.99 -28.01 0.59
C LEU A 458 2.21 -29.16 -0.10
N ASP A 459 0.90 -29.25 0.15
CA ASP A 459 -0.02 -30.22 -0.46
C ASP A 459 -0.46 -29.82 -1.89
N ALA A 460 -0.17 -28.59 -2.30
CA ALA A 460 -0.42 -28.05 -3.63
C ALA A 460 0.91 -27.60 -4.28
N PRO A 461 0.95 -27.45 -5.63
CA PRO A 461 2.12 -26.90 -6.30
C PRO A 461 2.50 -25.54 -5.69
N PHE A 462 3.79 -25.34 -5.41
CA PHE A 462 4.27 -24.13 -4.77
C PHE A 462 5.60 -23.65 -5.35
N ALA A 463 5.85 -22.35 -5.20
CA ALA A 463 7.11 -21.69 -5.51
C ALA A 463 7.57 -20.88 -4.28
N LEU A 464 8.88 -20.72 -4.15
CA LEU A 464 9.50 -19.97 -3.06
C LEU A 464 10.02 -18.64 -3.58
N LEU A 465 9.81 -17.57 -2.82
CA LEU A 465 10.34 -16.25 -3.12
C LEU A 465 10.99 -15.66 -1.87
N GLY A 466 12.21 -15.18 -2.02
CA GLY A 466 12.94 -14.53 -0.94
C GLY A 466 13.63 -13.25 -1.40
N HIS A 467 13.60 -12.23 -0.55
CA HIS A 467 14.31 -10.98 -0.76
C HIS A 467 15.40 -10.76 0.29
N SER A 468 16.61 -10.39 -0.14
CA SER A 468 17.75 -10.14 0.76
C SER A 468 18.00 -11.33 1.71
N LEU A 469 17.88 -11.18 3.04
CA LEU A 469 17.90 -12.33 3.98
C LEU A 469 16.95 -13.45 3.56
N GLY A 470 15.72 -13.10 3.16
CA GLY A 470 14.72 -14.07 2.72
C GLY A 470 15.17 -14.93 1.54
N ALA A 471 16.02 -14.40 0.65
CA ALA A 471 16.58 -15.17 -0.46
C ALA A 471 17.49 -16.30 0.05
N SER A 472 18.33 -16.01 1.04
CA SER A 472 19.18 -17.02 1.68
C SER A 472 18.36 -18.04 2.47
N VAL A 473 17.33 -17.60 3.20
CA VAL A 473 16.43 -18.50 3.95
C VAL A 473 15.66 -19.43 3.01
N MET A 474 15.10 -18.90 1.92
CA MET A 474 14.33 -19.68 0.95
C MET A 474 15.20 -20.66 0.15
N PHE A 475 16.44 -20.27 -0.16
CA PHE A 475 17.40 -21.19 -0.77
C PHE A 475 17.71 -22.38 0.13
N GLU A 476 18.01 -22.15 1.41
CA GLU A 476 18.28 -23.25 2.35
C GLU A 476 17.01 -24.06 2.66
N ALA A 477 15.83 -23.43 2.71
CA ALA A 477 14.55 -24.14 2.83
C ALA A 477 14.30 -25.09 1.65
N ALA A 478 14.58 -24.66 0.42
CA ALA A 478 14.49 -25.51 -0.76
C ALA A 478 15.44 -26.73 -0.66
N ARG A 479 16.70 -26.50 -0.25
CA ARG A 479 17.68 -27.57 -0.06
C ARG A 479 17.27 -28.57 1.02
N LEU A 480 16.70 -28.09 2.13
CA LEU A 480 16.19 -28.93 3.20
C LEU A 480 15.01 -29.80 2.73
N LEU A 481 14.07 -29.23 1.97
CA LEU A 481 12.95 -29.97 1.39
C LEU A 481 13.44 -31.07 0.43
N GLU A 482 14.38 -30.76 -0.47
CA GLU A 482 14.92 -31.74 -1.41
C GLU A 482 15.72 -32.85 -0.69
N ALA A 483 16.55 -32.49 0.29
CA ALA A 483 17.34 -33.45 1.06
C ALA A 483 16.48 -34.40 1.90
N ALA A 484 15.33 -33.92 2.40
CA ALA A 484 14.37 -34.73 3.14
C ALA A 484 13.50 -35.63 2.23
N GLY A 485 13.65 -35.53 0.90
CA GLY A 485 12.76 -36.22 -0.06
C GLY A 485 11.32 -35.69 -0.04
N GLY A 486 11.11 -34.48 0.48
CA GLY A 486 9.82 -33.82 0.58
C GLY A 486 9.32 -33.27 -0.76
N PRO A 487 8.13 -32.64 -0.75
CA PRO A 487 7.59 -32.00 -1.95
C PRO A 487 8.52 -30.88 -2.41
N ARG A 488 8.84 -30.89 -3.72
CA ARG A 488 9.81 -29.95 -4.31
C ARG A 488 9.11 -28.68 -4.79
N PRO A 489 9.71 -27.49 -4.61
CA PRO A 489 9.18 -26.28 -5.21
C PRO A 489 9.26 -26.37 -6.74
N LEU A 490 8.28 -25.81 -7.44
CA LEU A 490 8.35 -25.67 -8.91
C LEU A 490 9.38 -24.63 -9.32
N GLY A 491 9.61 -23.63 -8.47
CA GLY A 491 10.57 -22.57 -8.71
C GLY A 491 11.06 -21.89 -7.44
N LEU A 492 12.27 -21.33 -7.52
CA LEU A 492 12.85 -20.45 -6.52
C LEU A 492 13.13 -19.07 -7.15
N VAL A 493 12.62 -18.03 -6.51
CA VAL A 493 12.88 -16.63 -6.87
C VAL A 493 13.75 -16.00 -5.79
N VAL A 494 14.94 -15.54 -6.19
CA VAL A 494 15.89 -14.85 -5.31
C VAL A 494 16.05 -13.41 -5.78
N ALA A 495 15.86 -12.45 -4.86
CA ALA A 495 15.87 -11.03 -5.20
C ALA A 495 16.76 -10.25 -4.23
N GLY A 496 17.59 -9.35 -4.75
CA GLY A 496 18.45 -8.49 -3.94
C GLY A 496 19.40 -9.31 -3.05
N ARG A 497 19.97 -10.39 -3.59
CA ARG A 497 20.98 -11.19 -2.88
C ARG A 497 22.04 -11.76 -3.82
N ASN A 498 23.31 -11.68 -3.41
CA ASN A 498 24.42 -12.36 -4.10
C ASN A 498 24.23 -13.88 -4.03
N ALA A 499 24.71 -14.59 -5.05
CA ALA A 499 24.78 -16.04 -5.01
C ALA A 499 25.59 -16.52 -3.78
N PRO A 500 25.19 -17.60 -3.09
CA PRO A 500 25.67 -17.93 -1.75
C PRO A 500 27.18 -18.26 -1.68
N GLN A 501 27.79 -18.66 -2.79
CA GLN A 501 29.24 -18.86 -2.93
C GLN A 501 30.05 -17.55 -3.06
N ARG A 502 29.39 -16.41 -3.29
CA ARG A 502 30.01 -15.09 -3.35
C ARG A 502 30.01 -14.46 -1.96
N SER A 503 31.09 -13.74 -1.63
CA SER A 503 31.15 -13.01 -0.37
C SER A 503 30.10 -11.89 -0.37
N SER A 504 29.31 -11.80 0.71
CA SER A 504 28.36 -10.70 0.88
C SER A 504 29.02 -9.55 1.64
N PHE A 505 28.60 -8.32 1.36
CA PHE A 505 29.06 -7.15 2.11
C PHE A 505 28.85 -7.31 3.63
N LEU A 506 27.69 -7.84 4.03
CA LEU A 506 27.38 -8.06 5.45
C LEU A 506 28.35 -9.07 6.08
N ALA A 507 28.80 -10.09 5.33
CA ALA A 507 29.82 -11.01 5.81
C ALA A 507 31.18 -10.31 5.96
N ALA A 508 31.56 -9.43 5.02
CA ALA A 508 32.78 -8.63 5.13
C ALA A 508 32.76 -7.67 6.34
N HIS A 509 31.59 -7.25 6.79
CA HIS A 509 31.40 -6.35 7.94
C HIS A 509 30.87 -7.07 9.19
N ARG A 510 31.03 -8.40 9.27
CA ARG A 510 30.53 -9.23 10.38
C ARG A 510 30.90 -8.68 11.76
N HIS A 511 32.17 -8.33 11.96
CA HIS A 511 32.64 -7.82 13.25
C HIS A 511 31.94 -6.51 13.65
N ALA A 512 31.74 -5.59 12.70
CA ALA A 512 31.04 -4.33 12.95
C ALA A 512 29.57 -4.58 13.30
N ILE A 513 28.88 -5.47 12.59
CA ILE A 513 27.47 -5.83 12.85
C ILE A 513 27.30 -6.49 14.22
N GLU A 514 28.28 -7.29 14.66
CA GLU A 514 28.21 -7.99 15.93
C GLU A 514 28.38 -7.06 17.14
N THR A 515 29.29 -6.09 17.02
CA THR A 515 29.72 -5.21 18.12
C THR A 515 29.03 -3.85 18.13
N ALA A 516 28.44 -3.40 17.01
CA ALA A 516 27.78 -2.11 16.91
C ALA A 516 26.61 -1.96 17.88
N ARG A 517 26.48 -0.78 18.49
CA ARG A 517 25.25 -0.36 19.20
C ARG A 517 24.13 -0.13 18.19
N ASP A 518 22.88 -0.08 18.65
CA ASP A 518 21.71 0.03 17.74
C ASP A 518 21.79 1.27 16.85
N GLU A 519 22.23 2.41 17.38
CA GLU A 519 22.40 3.66 16.62
C GLU A 519 23.45 3.54 15.51
N ASP A 520 24.55 2.86 15.80
CA ASP A 520 25.66 2.65 14.86
C ASP A 520 25.23 1.66 13.76
N LEU A 521 24.44 0.66 14.13
CA LEU A 521 23.87 -0.33 13.21
C LEU A 521 22.83 0.30 12.27
N VAL A 522 21.93 1.15 12.80
CA VAL A 522 20.98 1.94 11.99
C VAL A 522 21.72 2.87 11.05
N THR A 523 22.81 3.50 11.50
CA THR A 523 23.63 4.38 10.65
C THR A 523 24.32 3.60 9.54
N LEU A 524 24.94 2.46 9.86
CA LEU A 524 25.60 1.59 8.88
C LEU A 524 24.61 1.11 7.81
N ILE A 525 23.46 0.57 8.23
CA ILE A 525 22.44 0.07 7.31
C ILE A 525 21.77 1.22 6.56
N GLY A 526 21.57 2.37 7.19
CA GLY A 526 21.06 3.59 6.56
C GLY A 526 22.01 4.20 5.52
N GLN A 527 23.33 4.04 5.67
CA GLN A 527 24.30 4.42 4.65
C GLN A 527 24.27 3.48 3.43
N LEU A 528 23.94 2.22 3.65
CA LEU A 528 23.93 1.19 2.60
C LEU A 528 22.61 1.16 1.82
N TYR A 529 21.50 1.42 2.50
CA TYR A 529 20.17 1.25 1.95
C TYR A 529 19.24 2.47 2.12
N GLY A 530 19.78 3.61 2.59
CA GLY A 530 19.04 4.86 2.83
C GLY A 530 18.55 5.01 4.27
N ALA A 531 18.83 6.15 4.90
CA ALA A 531 18.55 6.39 6.32
C ALA A 531 17.05 6.35 6.68
N ASP A 532 16.19 6.76 5.76
CA ASP A 532 14.74 6.82 5.96
C ASP A 532 14.07 5.44 5.88
N ARG A 533 14.75 4.43 5.33
CA ARG A 533 14.26 3.05 5.18
C ARG A 533 14.60 2.14 6.35
N VAL A 534 15.46 2.62 7.25
CA VAL A 534 16.04 1.86 8.38
C VAL A 534 15.68 2.49 9.72
N ARG A 535 15.30 3.78 9.72
CA ARG A 535 14.66 4.38 10.89
C ARG A 535 13.30 3.73 11.09
N GLY A 536 13.18 2.99 12.17
CA GLY A 536 11.90 2.59 12.70
C GLY A 536 11.13 3.81 13.21
N THR A 537 10.36 3.59 14.26
CA THR A 537 9.55 4.64 14.88
C THR A 537 10.39 5.49 15.83
N ASP A 538 10.03 6.76 15.99
CA ASP A 538 10.61 7.66 17.00
C ASP A 538 10.27 7.23 18.45
N ASP A 539 9.48 6.17 18.62
CA ASP A 539 9.13 5.61 19.92
C ASP A 539 10.18 4.60 20.44
N PRO A 540 10.82 4.85 21.60
CA PRO A 540 11.90 4.00 22.12
C PRO A 540 11.52 2.53 22.36
N ALA A 541 10.29 2.24 22.78
CA ALA A 541 9.88 0.88 23.12
C ALA A 541 9.64 0.05 21.85
N LEU A 542 8.98 0.63 20.87
CA LEU A 542 8.78 -0.01 19.57
C LEU A 542 10.08 -0.07 18.76
N GLN A 543 10.93 0.93 18.90
CA GLN A 543 12.28 0.93 18.33
C GLN A 543 13.09 -0.23 18.91
N ALA A 544 13.02 -0.49 20.23
CA ALA A 544 13.72 -1.62 20.84
C ALA A 544 13.24 -2.98 20.27
N VAL A 545 11.93 -3.20 20.14
CA VAL A 545 11.37 -4.44 19.56
C VAL A 545 11.77 -4.61 18.10
N PHE A 546 11.73 -3.53 17.31
CA PHE A 546 12.20 -3.53 15.92
C PHE A 546 13.70 -3.83 15.82
N MET A 547 14.51 -3.20 16.66
CA MET A 547 15.97 -3.33 16.66
C MET A 547 16.42 -4.73 17.10
N ASP A 548 15.78 -5.34 18.10
CA ASP A 548 16.07 -6.72 18.51
C ASP A 548 15.91 -7.68 17.33
N GLY A 549 14.84 -7.48 16.58
CA GLY A 549 14.59 -8.24 15.38
C GLY A 549 15.62 -7.99 14.28
N LEU A 550 15.74 -6.74 13.85
CA LEU A 550 16.67 -6.34 12.78
C LEU A 550 18.10 -6.80 13.07
N ARG A 551 18.55 -6.69 14.32
CA ARG A 551 19.87 -7.15 14.76
C ARG A 551 20.05 -8.66 14.61
N ALA A 552 19.04 -9.45 14.96
CA ALA A 552 19.08 -10.90 14.78
C ALA A 552 19.23 -11.26 13.29
N ASP A 553 18.47 -10.60 12.40
CA ASP A 553 18.54 -10.84 10.96
C ASP A 553 19.88 -10.48 10.35
N LEU A 554 20.41 -9.31 10.71
CA LEU A 554 21.69 -8.84 10.19
C LEU A 554 22.83 -9.74 10.66
N ARG A 555 22.79 -10.20 11.92
CA ARG A 555 23.74 -11.20 12.43
C ARG A 555 23.60 -12.54 11.70
N ALA A 556 22.38 -13.04 11.51
CA ALA A 556 22.14 -14.28 10.77
C ALA A 556 22.70 -14.19 9.35
N THR A 557 22.50 -13.04 8.69
CA THR A 557 22.97 -12.78 7.32
C THR A 557 24.48 -12.63 7.25
N ALA A 558 25.11 -11.92 8.20
CA ALA A 558 26.56 -11.74 8.26
C ALA A 558 27.32 -13.02 8.62
N ARG A 559 26.67 -13.92 9.37
CA ARG A 559 27.19 -15.24 9.76
C ARG A 559 26.91 -16.34 8.76
N TYR A 560 26.08 -16.08 7.74
CA TYR A 560 25.74 -17.09 6.76
C TYR A 560 26.99 -17.54 6.00
N GLU A 561 27.24 -18.84 6.07
CA GLU A 561 28.36 -19.50 5.41
C GLU A 561 27.79 -20.60 4.52
N TYR A 562 27.98 -20.42 3.21
CA TYR A 562 27.50 -21.37 2.23
C TYR A 562 28.25 -22.70 2.32
N ARG A 563 27.49 -23.78 2.46
CA ARG A 563 28.01 -25.15 2.37
C ARG A 563 27.74 -25.69 0.97
N PRO A 564 28.78 -25.98 0.17
CA PRO A 564 28.62 -26.58 -1.16
C PRO A 564 27.75 -27.83 -1.12
N GLY A 565 26.93 -28.00 -2.16
CA GLY A 565 26.07 -29.16 -2.33
C GLY A 565 25.52 -29.23 -3.75
N PRO A 566 24.69 -30.25 -4.05
CA PRO A 566 24.09 -30.37 -5.38
C PRO A 566 23.20 -29.15 -5.69
N PRO A 567 23.12 -28.75 -6.96
CA PRO A 567 22.18 -27.72 -7.39
C PRO A 567 20.73 -28.18 -7.18
N LEU A 568 19.83 -27.22 -6.95
CA LEU A 568 18.40 -27.48 -6.80
C LEU A 568 17.79 -28.03 -8.09
N GLY A 569 16.84 -28.95 -7.96
CA GLY A 569 16.13 -29.55 -9.09
C GLY A 569 15.04 -28.67 -9.70
N CYS A 570 14.70 -27.54 -9.07
CA CYS A 570 13.65 -26.60 -9.50
C CYS A 570 14.19 -25.48 -10.39
N ALA A 571 13.31 -24.78 -11.11
CA ALA A 571 13.69 -23.58 -11.86
C ALA A 571 14.11 -22.44 -10.91
N LEU A 572 15.01 -21.56 -11.35
CA LEU A 572 15.53 -20.46 -10.54
C LEU A 572 15.53 -19.13 -11.30
N TRP A 573 14.96 -18.10 -10.68
CA TRP A 573 15.02 -16.73 -11.17
C TRP A 573 15.76 -15.83 -10.21
N ALA A 574 16.77 -15.11 -10.70
CA ALA A 574 17.56 -14.18 -9.90
C ALA A 574 17.35 -12.72 -10.34
N PHE A 575 17.06 -11.84 -9.38
CA PHE A 575 16.80 -10.42 -9.65
C PHE A 575 17.71 -9.51 -8.81
N GLY A 576 18.22 -8.45 -9.42
CA GLY A 576 18.95 -7.37 -8.74
C GLY A 576 18.49 -5.98 -9.16
N GLY A 577 18.83 -4.97 -8.37
CA GLY A 577 18.56 -3.56 -8.68
C GLY A 577 19.73 -2.91 -9.43
N LEU A 578 19.45 -2.13 -10.47
CA LEU A 578 20.47 -1.39 -11.24
C LEU A 578 21.23 -0.37 -10.38
N GLY A 579 20.60 0.14 -9.32
CA GLY A 579 21.19 1.04 -8.33
C GLY A 579 21.70 0.33 -7.07
N ASP A 580 21.64 -1.00 -7.00
CA ASP A 580 22.15 -1.75 -5.84
C ASP A 580 23.67 -1.87 -5.91
N ALA A 581 24.36 -0.97 -5.21
CA ALA A 581 25.82 -0.95 -5.12
C ALA A 581 26.41 -2.21 -4.44
N MET A 582 25.58 -2.98 -3.73
CA MET A 582 26.02 -4.14 -2.96
C MET A 582 25.98 -5.44 -3.76
N ILE A 583 25.23 -5.45 -4.86
CA ILE A 583 24.85 -6.65 -5.60
C ILE A 583 25.04 -6.39 -7.09
N PRO A 584 26.28 -6.53 -7.60
CA PRO A 584 26.56 -6.34 -9.01
C PRO A 584 25.88 -7.44 -9.85
N ALA A 585 25.61 -7.15 -11.12
CA ALA A 585 24.99 -8.08 -12.05
C ALA A 585 25.66 -9.46 -12.11
N ALA A 586 27.00 -9.52 -11.99
CA ALA A 586 27.76 -10.76 -11.98
C ALA A 586 27.43 -11.66 -10.77
N ASP A 587 27.07 -11.08 -9.62
CA ASP A 587 26.68 -11.84 -8.43
C ASP A 587 25.23 -12.34 -8.52
N VAL A 588 24.38 -11.64 -9.26
CA VAL A 588 23.02 -12.11 -9.60
C VAL A 588 23.08 -13.25 -10.60
N GLU A 589 23.90 -13.13 -11.65
CA GLU A 589 24.08 -14.19 -12.65
C GLU A 589 24.72 -15.46 -12.04
N ALA A 590 25.59 -15.30 -11.05
CA ALA A 590 26.25 -16.42 -10.36
C ALA A 590 25.28 -17.40 -9.68
N TRP A 591 23.99 -17.05 -9.52
CA TRP A 591 22.96 -17.98 -9.08
C TRP A 591 22.72 -19.14 -10.04
N ARG A 592 23.15 -19.03 -11.32
CA ARG A 592 23.06 -20.09 -12.33
C ARG A 592 23.60 -21.43 -11.84
N SER A 593 24.66 -21.43 -11.02
CA SER A 593 25.29 -22.67 -10.54
C SER A 593 24.48 -23.43 -9.49
N HIS A 594 23.37 -22.86 -9.00
CA HIS A 594 22.56 -23.42 -7.91
C HIS A 594 21.26 -24.07 -8.35
N THR A 595 21.04 -24.22 -9.65
CA THR A 595 19.91 -24.95 -10.21
C THR A 595 20.37 -25.85 -11.36
N SER A 596 19.79 -27.04 -11.48
CA SER A 596 19.86 -27.88 -12.68
C SER A 596 18.64 -27.69 -13.60
N GLY A 597 17.67 -26.87 -13.18
CA GLY A 597 16.48 -26.52 -13.95
C GLY A 597 16.68 -25.28 -14.82
N ALA A 598 15.57 -24.71 -15.29
CA ALA A 598 15.60 -23.46 -16.06
C ALA A 598 16.14 -22.31 -15.19
N PHE A 599 17.04 -21.50 -15.75
CA PHE A 599 17.60 -20.34 -15.08
C PHE A 599 17.43 -19.07 -15.92
N ALA A 600 16.93 -18.02 -15.29
CA ALA A 600 16.88 -16.69 -15.85
C ALA A 600 17.27 -15.64 -14.79
N TRP A 601 17.79 -14.50 -15.24
CA TRP A 601 18.12 -13.41 -14.35
C TRP A 601 17.90 -12.06 -15.00
N ALA A 602 17.69 -11.02 -14.20
CA ALA A 602 17.54 -9.65 -14.69
C ALA A 602 17.98 -8.62 -13.64
N MET A 603 18.56 -7.52 -14.14
CA MET A 603 18.67 -6.28 -13.38
C MET A 603 17.46 -5.39 -13.67
N LEU A 604 16.86 -4.84 -12.63
CA LEU A 604 15.66 -3.99 -12.71
C LEU A 604 15.99 -2.56 -12.26
N PRO A 605 15.28 -1.53 -12.75
CA PRO A 605 15.38 -0.20 -12.17
C PRO A 605 15.10 -0.23 -10.67
N GLY A 606 15.83 0.56 -9.88
CA GLY A 606 15.72 0.59 -8.42
C GLY A 606 17.02 0.22 -7.69
N ASP A 607 17.03 0.46 -6.38
CA ASP A 607 18.15 0.14 -5.47
C ASP A 607 17.99 -1.28 -4.88
N HIS A 608 18.58 -1.54 -3.71
CA HIS A 608 18.44 -2.83 -3.01
C HIS A 608 16.97 -3.22 -2.76
N TYR A 609 16.09 -2.25 -2.52
CA TYR A 609 14.67 -2.46 -2.23
C TYR A 609 13.80 -2.31 -3.48
N PHE A 610 14.31 -2.62 -4.67
CA PHE A 610 13.55 -2.56 -5.92
C PHE A 610 12.23 -3.35 -5.92
N LEU A 611 12.05 -4.33 -5.01
CA LEU A 611 10.75 -5.00 -4.82
C LEU A 611 9.66 -4.09 -4.20
N HIS A 612 10.08 -3.00 -3.57
CA HIS A 612 9.21 -1.93 -3.08
C HIS A 612 9.04 -0.85 -4.15
N ASP A 613 10.13 -0.36 -4.75
CA ASP A 613 10.12 0.81 -5.64
C ASP A 613 9.78 0.51 -7.11
N ALA A 614 10.02 -0.72 -7.58
CA ALA A 614 9.87 -1.11 -8.98
C ALA A 614 8.84 -2.24 -9.18
N ARG A 615 7.79 -2.24 -8.33
CA ARG A 615 6.68 -3.21 -8.36
C ARG A 615 6.05 -3.35 -9.74
N SER A 616 5.92 -2.27 -10.50
CA SER A 616 5.33 -2.25 -11.84
C SER A 616 6.17 -2.96 -12.91
N GLY A 617 7.49 -3.09 -12.71
CA GLY A 617 8.38 -3.84 -13.61
C GLY A 617 8.61 -5.28 -13.17
N PHE A 618 8.64 -5.52 -11.85
CA PHE A 618 8.93 -6.84 -11.27
C PHE A 618 7.72 -7.78 -11.30
N LEU A 619 6.55 -7.34 -10.81
CA LEU A 619 5.40 -8.24 -10.61
C LEU A 619 4.84 -8.82 -11.91
N PRO A 620 4.74 -8.08 -13.03
CA PRO A 620 4.32 -8.68 -14.30
C PRO A 620 5.28 -9.78 -14.78
N ARG A 621 6.60 -9.56 -14.66
CA ARG A 621 7.63 -10.55 -15.05
C ARG A 621 7.59 -11.78 -14.14
N LEU A 622 7.39 -11.58 -12.84
CA LEU A 622 7.18 -12.67 -11.89
C LEU A 622 5.92 -13.46 -12.26
N GLY A 623 4.80 -12.77 -12.53
CA GLY A 623 3.55 -13.40 -12.93
C GLY A 623 3.70 -14.26 -14.18
N GLU A 624 4.37 -13.74 -15.21
CA GLU A 624 4.64 -14.48 -16.46
C GLU A 624 5.53 -15.72 -16.22
N ALA A 625 6.59 -15.58 -15.42
CA ALA A 625 7.48 -16.69 -15.06
C ALA A 625 6.71 -17.80 -14.30
N LEU A 626 5.85 -17.42 -13.36
CA LEU A 626 5.06 -18.36 -12.56
C LEU A 626 3.94 -19.02 -13.39
N GLU A 627 3.27 -18.30 -14.31
CA GLU A 627 2.31 -18.89 -15.25
C GLU A 627 2.98 -19.90 -16.20
N THR A 628 4.21 -19.61 -16.64
CA THR A 628 5.00 -20.55 -17.45
C THR A 628 5.31 -21.83 -16.68
N LEU A 629 5.61 -21.73 -15.38
CA LEU A 629 5.77 -22.91 -14.51
C LEU A 629 4.47 -23.70 -14.38
N ILE A 630 3.35 -23.01 -14.13
CA ILE A 630 2.02 -23.65 -14.01
C ILE A 630 1.69 -24.41 -15.29
N ALA A 631 1.94 -23.82 -16.46
CA ALA A 631 1.70 -24.45 -17.75
C ALA A 631 2.61 -25.67 -17.98
N THR A 632 3.90 -25.57 -17.65
CA THR A 632 4.88 -26.66 -17.82
C THR A 632 4.57 -27.83 -16.89
N PHE A 633 4.19 -27.55 -15.64
CA PHE A 633 3.81 -28.58 -14.67
C PHE A 633 2.50 -29.29 -15.02
N ALA A 634 1.56 -28.59 -15.66
CA ALA A 634 0.28 -29.15 -16.08
C ALA A 634 0.35 -29.99 -17.38
N ALA A 635 1.47 -29.98 -18.10
CA ALA A 635 1.64 -30.77 -19.32
C ALA A 635 1.87 -32.26 -18.98
N PRO A 636 1.15 -33.20 -19.62
CA PRO A 636 1.41 -34.63 -19.42
C PRO A 636 2.82 -34.96 -19.90
N ALA A 637 3.56 -35.76 -19.12
CA ALA A 637 4.90 -36.21 -19.48
C ALA A 637 4.86 -36.87 -20.86
N ALA A 638 5.51 -36.27 -21.86
CA ALA A 638 5.58 -36.84 -23.19
C ALA A 638 6.35 -38.18 -23.13
N PRO A 639 5.89 -39.23 -23.81
CA PRO A 639 6.62 -40.49 -23.87
C PRO A 639 7.95 -40.27 -24.58
N THR A 640 9.05 -40.55 -23.87
CA THR A 640 10.40 -40.56 -24.43
C THR A 640 10.48 -41.58 -25.56
N THR A 641 10.43 -41.10 -26.80
CA THR A 641 10.73 -41.91 -27.98
C THR A 641 12.23 -41.88 -28.20
N HIS A 642 12.90 -42.98 -27.85
CA HIS A 642 14.26 -43.27 -28.29
C HIS A 642 14.25 -43.45 -29.83
N ALA A 643 14.63 -42.41 -30.56
CA ALA A 643 15.00 -42.55 -31.96
C ALA A 643 16.44 -43.09 -32.04
N ALA A 644 16.56 -44.36 -32.39
CA ALA A 644 17.83 -44.99 -32.73
C ALA A 644 18.41 -44.32 -33.99
N ALA A 645 19.59 -43.71 -33.86
CA ALA A 645 20.36 -43.22 -34.99
C ALA A 645 20.99 -44.42 -35.72
N ALA A 646 20.49 -44.70 -36.92
CA ALA A 646 21.14 -45.59 -37.88
C ALA A 646 22.45 -44.95 -38.35
N VAL A 647 23.56 -45.57 -37.98
CA VAL A 647 24.90 -45.25 -38.49
C VAL A 647 25.00 -45.73 -39.93
N THR A 648 25.25 -44.81 -40.86
CA THR A 648 25.78 -45.10 -42.20
C THR A 648 27.10 -44.37 -42.38
N ARG A 649 28.16 -45.16 -42.60
CA ARG A 649 29.42 -44.93 -43.34
C ARG A 649 30.33 -46.10 -42.93
N GLY A 650 30.84 -46.93 -43.83
CA GLY A 650 31.69 -46.52 -44.94
C GLY A 650 33.12 -46.65 -44.45
#